data_AF-A0A0S8BJQ3-F1
#
_entry.id   AF-A0A0S8BJQ3-F1
#
_cell.length_a   1.000
_cell.length_b   1.000
_cell.length_c   1.000
_cell.angle_alpha   90.00
_cell.angle_beta   90.00
_cell.angle_gamma   90.00
#
_symmetry.space_group_name_H-M   'P 1'
#
loop_
_entity.id
_entity.type
_entity.pdbx_description
1 polymer ?
#
loop_
_entity_poly.entity_id
_entity_poly.type
_entity_poly.pdbx_seq_one_letter_code
_entity_poly.pdbx_strand_id
1 'polypeptide(L)'
;MNLGESLVPVKKYLARPSQLFREYDRKDLRPDLIAGLTVAVILLPQAIAFALIAELPPQMGIYTAIIAAVIAGLWGSSNQTHTGPTNAVSLLVLSILLSNFIPGSPDFILAAGMLALMAGIFQLGLGLARLGMLINFVSHSVIIGFATGAGLLIAIRQIPHLLGIEVQGENIGEFLFGIGSGLTETNLITATLGIGTIVLILVVRRINKRLPGALIAMAVASVLVYAFNLDERGVSVIGELPKSLPPLADLPLLDLGFITRLSTGALAVAAIGLVETTAISRSIATQTGQRLDSNQEFVGQGLANITVGLFSGYPCAGSFSRSAVNFNAGARTSIASLLSALFLLIAVFATAPMAKYLPRTALAGVLIVVAIGMIDRKEIVRIWQGTRGDALIMLVTFIGTLFIDIAFAILAGILISFALYLWRTSLPRVHQVVPDEQYKHFSFQKNKPYCPQLGVVDILGDLYFGAVNHVEETIYQYMEQNPSQRFLLIRMHNVNHCDFSGIHMLENIVQTYREKGGDVFLVRVDYRVNKLMTSTGFCDRLGWQNFLTEDLAVSHIFYKYLDPAVCIYECPVKVFKECQNLPKQLYLEDIPVLEKELLVESILEVKAAALWEEIRTKENDLIIVDVREPREYHQGHIPKAETVPLPKILAGHYEFDLESEKQIVFVCRSGRRSRRAARLLMNGHKNIRILSGGMLAWEKEGLLEAID
;
A
#
# COMPACT_ATOMS: atom_id res chain seq x y z
N MET A 1 -20.95 -19.01 13.22
CA MET A 1 -19.90 -19.39 12.24
C MET A 1 -20.20 -20.81 11.76
N ASN A 2 -20.67 -20.98 10.53
CA ASN A 2 -21.06 -22.27 9.97
C ASN A 2 -19.82 -23.09 9.58
N LEU A 3 -19.62 -24.27 10.17
CA LEU A 3 -18.52 -25.21 9.83
C LEU A 3 -18.53 -25.63 8.35
N GLY A 4 -19.66 -25.49 7.64
CA GLY A 4 -19.77 -25.78 6.21
C GLY A 4 -18.99 -24.81 5.31
N GLU A 5 -18.86 -23.54 5.68
CA GLU A 5 -18.14 -22.54 4.87
C GLU A 5 -16.62 -22.60 5.06
N SER A 6 -16.14 -23.12 6.20
CA SER A 6 -14.70 -23.27 6.47
C SER A 6 -14.06 -24.46 5.74
N LEU A 7 -14.84 -25.46 5.32
CA LEU A 7 -14.35 -26.68 4.64
C LEU A 7 -14.25 -26.55 3.11
N VAL A 8 -14.95 -25.59 2.50
CA VAL A 8 -14.89 -25.28 1.06
C VAL A 8 -13.46 -25.04 0.55
N PRO A 9 -12.60 -24.25 1.22
CA PRO A 9 -11.21 -24.03 0.75
C PRO A 9 -10.36 -25.31 0.78
N VAL A 10 -10.51 -26.18 1.78
CA VAL A 10 -9.69 -27.40 1.91
C VAL A 10 -9.98 -28.37 0.76
N LYS A 11 -11.25 -28.56 0.42
CA LYS A 11 -11.66 -29.40 -0.72
C LYS A 11 -11.10 -28.86 -2.04
N LYS A 12 -11.09 -27.53 -2.23
CA LYS A 12 -10.49 -26.88 -3.41
C LYS A 12 -9.01 -27.24 -3.52
N TYR A 13 -8.25 -27.10 -2.43
CA TYR A 13 -6.81 -27.34 -2.45
C TYR A 13 -6.44 -28.80 -2.71
N LEU A 14 -7.18 -29.75 -2.13
CA LEU A 14 -6.94 -31.19 -2.33
C LEU A 14 -7.37 -31.67 -3.72
N ALA A 15 -8.33 -31.00 -4.36
CA ALA A 15 -8.81 -31.38 -5.69
C ALA A 15 -7.87 -30.97 -6.83
N ARG A 16 -6.81 -30.19 -6.57
CA ARG A 16 -5.92 -29.63 -7.61
C ARG A 16 -5.32 -30.67 -8.56
N PRO A 17 -4.80 -31.83 -8.10
CA PRO A 17 -4.31 -32.89 -9.01
C PRO A 17 -5.39 -33.37 -9.98
N SER A 18 -6.61 -33.58 -9.50
CA SER A 18 -7.71 -34.06 -10.34
C SER A 18 -8.10 -33.05 -11.41
N GLN A 19 -8.05 -31.75 -11.09
CA GLN A 19 -8.26 -30.68 -12.06
C GLN A 19 -7.14 -30.63 -13.10
N LEU A 20 -5.88 -30.72 -12.65
CA LEU A 20 -4.71 -30.72 -13.52
C LEU A 20 -4.80 -31.81 -14.60
N PHE A 21 -5.09 -33.05 -14.22
CA PHE A 21 -5.20 -34.15 -15.19
C PHE A 21 -6.45 -34.05 -16.07
N ARG A 22 -7.55 -33.46 -15.58
CA ARG A 22 -8.79 -33.29 -16.36
C ARG A 22 -8.70 -32.15 -17.38
N GLU A 23 -7.97 -31.10 -17.06
CA GLU A 23 -7.72 -29.94 -17.92
C GLU A 23 -6.54 -30.16 -18.88
N TYR A 24 -5.81 -31.27 -18.74
CA TYR A 24 -4.61 -31.53 -19.55
C TYR A 24 -4.94 -31.83 -21.01
N ASP A 25 -4.41 -31.01 -21.91
CA ASP A 25 -4.58 -31.17 -23.35
C ASP A 25 -3.37 -31.87 -23.97
N ARG A 26 -3.61 -32.77 -24.94
CA ARG A 26 -2.55 -33.48 -25.66
C ARG A 26 -1.57 -32.54 -26.37
N LYS A 27 -2.01 -31.32 -26.71
CA LYS A 27 -1.13 -30.30 -27.32
C LYS A 27 0.00 -29.83 -26.38
N ASP A 28 -0.15 -30.04 -25.07
CA ASP A 28 0.81 -29.60 -24.06
C ASP A 28 1.85 -30.68 -23.71
N LEU A 29 1.61 -31.93 -24.13
CA LEU A 29 2.51 -33.06 -23.91
C LEU A 29 3.92 -32.83 -24.44
N ARG A 30 4.06 -32.41 -25.70
CA ARG A 30 5.38 -32.20 -26.32
C ARG A 30 6.16 -31.06 -25.64
N PRO A 31 5.58 -29.85 -25.44
CA PRO A 31 6.26 -28.79 -24.69
C PRO A 31 6.68 -29.23 -23.28
N ASP A 32 5.80 -29.89 -22.53
CA ASP A 32 6.09 -30.30 -21.14
C ASP A 32 7.12 -31.44 -21.06
N LEU A 33 7.14 -32.37 -22.03
CA LEU A 33 8.19 -33.39 -22.14
C LEU A 33 9.57 -32.78 -22.38
N ILE A 34 9.64 -31.83 -23.32
CA ILE A 34 10.87 -31.13 -23.65
C ILE A 34 11.36 -30.33 -22.43
N ALA A 35 10.46 -29.60 -21.78
CA ALA A 35 10.80 -28.82 -20.61
C ALA A 35 11.23 -29.71 -19.43
N GLY A 36 10.48 -30.77 -19.15
CA GLY A 36 10.80 -31.74 -18.11
C GLY A 36 12.19 -32.37 -18.30
N LEU A 37 12.50 -32.82 -19.52
CA LEU A 37 13.81 -33.40 -19.84
C LEU A 37 14.93 -32.36 -19.70
N THR A 38 14.71 -31.15 -20.19
CA THR A 38 15.71 -30.07 -20.11
C THR A 38 16.01 -29.70 -18.65
N VAL A 39 14.98 -29.62 -17.82
CA VAL A 39 15.13 -29.33 -16.39
C VAL A 39 15.79 -30.49 -15.64
N ALA A 40 15.45 -31.75 -15.95
CA ALA A 40 16.02 -32.92 -15.28
C ALA A 40 17.56 -32.98 -15.37
N VAL A 41 18.11 -32.63 -16.54
CA VAL A 41 19.57 -32.60 -16.77
C VAL A 41 20.27 -31.60 -15.84
N ILE A 42 19.62 -30.46 -15.56
CA ILE A 42 20.14 -29.41 -14.67
C ILE A 42 19.88 -29.75 -13.20
N LEU A 43 18.75 -30.41 -12.92
CA LEU A 43 18.28 -30.71 -11.59
C LEU A 43 19.25 -31.64 -10.84
N LEU A 44 19.81 -32.64 -11.52
CA LEU A 44 20.72 -33.62 -10.94
C LEU A 44 22.01 -33.02 -10.32
N PRO A 45 22.88 -32.29 -11.07
CA PRO A 45 24.08 -31.69 -10.50
C PRO A 45 23.78 -30.69 -9.40
N GLN A 46 22.72 -29.88 -9.58
CA GLN A 46 22.33 -28.88 -8.59
C GLN A 46 21.88 -29.53 -7.29
N ALA A 47 21.10 -30.61 -7.36
CA ALA A 47 20.64 -31.34 -6.20
C ALA A 47 21.81 -31.88 -5.35
N ILE A 48 22.82 -32.46 -6.01
CA ILE A 48 24.04 -32.94 -5.37
C ILE A 48 24.83 -31.77 -4.76
N ALA A 49 25.08 -30.73 -5.53
CA ALA A 49 25.86 -29.58 -5.07
C ALA A 49 25.21 -28.89 -3.86
N PHE A 50 23.89 -28.70 -3.89
CA PHE A 50 23.17 -28.05 -2.80
C PHE A 50 23.08 -28.91 -1.53
N ALA A 51 22.99 -30.24 -1.65
CA ALA A 51 23.11 -31.12 -0.50
C ALA A 51 24.50 -31.03 0.14
N LEU A 52 25.56 -31.00 -0.67
CA LEU A 52 26.94 -30.84 -0.17
C LEU A 52 27.16 -29.49 0.50
N ILE A 53 26.55 -28.40 -0.01
CA ILE A 53 26.55 -27.09 0.66
C ILE A 53 25.87 -27.16 2.02
N ALA A 54 24.85 -28.00 2.19
CA ALA A 54 24.22 -28.24 3.48
C ALA A 54 25.01 -29.20 4.40
N GLU A 55 26.20 -29.64 3.99
CA GLU A 55 26.96 -30.72 4.63
C GLU A 55 26.17 -32.04 4.78
N LEU A 56 25.23 -32.27 3.84
CA LEU A 56 24.38 -33.45 3.80
C LEU A 56 24.84 -34.47 2.74
N PRO A 57 24.48 -35.76 2.90
CA PRO A 57 24.72 -36.76 1.88
C PRO A 57 24.11 -36.37 0.52
N PRO A 58 24.83 -36.54 -0.62
CA PRO A 58 24.33 -36.22 -1.96
C PRO A 58 22.96 -36.82 -2.29
N GLN A 59 22.67 -38.00 -1.75
CA GLN A 59 21.41 -38.72 -1.93
C GLN A 59 20.22 -37.90 -1.44
N MET A 60 20.35 -37.18 -0.32
CA MET A 60 19.26 -36.34 0.21
C MET A 60 18.86 -35.26 -0.79
N GLY A 61 19.83 -34.67 -1.51
CA GLY A 61 19.54 -33.71 -2.57
C GLY A 61 18.73 -34.30 -3.71
N ILE A 62 19.11 -35.49 -4.17
CA ILE A 62 18.40 -36.18 -5.26
C ILE A 62 16.98 -36.53 -4.81
N TYR A 63 16.80 -37.03 -3.59
CA TYR A 63 15.50 -37.37 -3.03
C TYR A 63 14.60 -36.13 -2.93
N THR A 64 15.13 -35.03 -2.36
CA THR A 64 14.44 -33.75 -2.32
C THR A 64 14.02 -33.29 -3.71
N ALA A 65 14.91 -33.38 -4.71
CA ALA A 65 14.65 -32.94 -6.07
C ALA A 65 13.52 -33.73 -6.76
N ILE A 66 13.48 -35.05 -6.57
CA ILE A 66 12.45 -35.92 -7.16
C ILE A 66 11.09 -35.64 -6.48
N ILE A 67 11.06 -35.70 -5.15
CA ILE A 67 9.80 -35.68 -4.40
C ILE A 67 9.18 -34.29 -4.43
N ALA A 68 9.98 -33.25 -4.23
CA ALA A 68 9.48 -31.89 -4.23
C ALA A 68 8.88 -31.50 -5.59
N ALA A 69 9.53 -31.88 -6.70
CA ALA A 69 9.04 -31.59 -8.04
C ALA A 69 7.69 -32.27 -8.35
N VAL A 70 7.48 -33.50 -7.86
CA VAL A 70 6.19 -34.21 -7.99
C VAL A 70 5.12 -33.54 -7.14
N ILE A 71 5.37 -33.38 -5.83
CA ILE A 71 4.34 -32.90 -4.89
C ILE A 71 4.00 -31.44 -5.14
N ALA A 72 5.00 -30.56 -5.29
CA ALA A 72 4.75 -29.16 -5.61
C ALA A 72 4.13 -29.00 -7.00
N GLY A 73 4.46 -29.84 -7.98
CA GLY A 73 3.81 -29.79 -9.30
C GLY A 73 2.34 -30.21 -9.28
N LEU A 74 1.97 -31.16 -8.40
CA LEU A 74 0.61 -31.64 -8.25
C LEU A 74 -0.30 -30.69 -7.46
N TRP A 75 0.22 -30.08 -6.39
CA TRP A 75 -0.55 -29.23 -5.47
C TRP A 75 -0.22 -27.74 -5.56
N GLY A 76 0.79 -27.34 -6.32
CA GLY A 76 1.12 -25.94 -6.56
C GLY A 76 0.11 -25.23 -7.47
N SER A 77 0.15 -23.90 -7.46
CA SER A 77 -0.66 -23.07 -8.36
C SER A 77 0.07 -22.76 -9.66
N SER A 78 1.39 -22.59 -9.61
CA SER A 78 2.20 -22.18 -10.77
C SER A 78 2.42 -23.33 -11.75
N ASN A 79 2.34 -23.03 -13.05
CA ASN A 79 2.59 -24.04 -14.08
C ASN A 79 4.09 -24.21 -14.38
N GLN A 80 4.91 -23.19 -14.13
CA GLN A 80 6.33 -23.18 -14.50
C GLN A 80 7.27 -23.28 -13.30
N THR A 81 6.79 -23.00 -12.08
CA THR A 81 7.63 -23.06 -10.89
C THR A 81 8.08 -24.48 -10.62
N HIS A 82 9.38 -24.63 -10.44
CA HIS A 82 10.03 -25.90 -10.19
C HIS A 82 10.63 -25.92 -8.79
N THR A 83 10.05 -26.73 -7.90
CA THR A 83 10.49 -26.88 -6.50
C THR A 83 11.55 -27.97 -6.37
N GLY A 84 12.54 -27.72 -5.53
CA GLY A 84 13.55 -28.71 -5.12
C GLY A 84 14.57 -28.09 -4.17
N PRO A 85 15.77 -28.68 -4.02
CA PRO A 85 16.83 -28.08 -3.23
C PRO A 85 17.31 -26.79 -3.89
N THR A 86 17.63 -25.78 -3.09
CA THR A 86 18.11 -24.46 -3.53
C THR A 86 19.30 -24.03 -2.69
N ASN A 87 20.20 -23.22 -3.27
CA ASN A 87 21.34 -22.68 -2.56
C ASN A 87 20.97 -21.96 -1.25
N ALA A 88 19.99 -21.04 -1.32
CA ALA A 88 19.55 -20.24 -0.17
C ALA A 88 19.05 -21.11 0.98
N VAL A 89 18.10 -22.01 0.69
CA VAL A 89 17.59 -22.96 1.70
C VAL A 89 18.69 -23.88 2.21
N SER A 90 19.64 -24.32 1.38
CA SER A 90 20.71 -25.24 1.81
C SER A 90 21.71 -24.59 2.77
N LEU A 91 22.10 -23.33 2.50
CA LEU A 91 22.94 -22.55 3.41
C LEU A 91 22.22 -22.25 4.74
N LEU A 92 20.92 -21.95 4.67
CA LEU A 92 20.12 -21.73 5.87
C LEU A 92 19.98 -23.00 6.70
N VAL A 93 19.75 -24.14 6.05
CA VAL A 93 19.75 -25.47 6.69
C VAL A 93 21.09 -25.71 7.36
N LEU A 94 22.22 -25.50 6.67
CA LEU A 94 23.55 -25.64 7.26
C LEU A 94 23.68 -24.78 8.53
N SER A 95 23.37 -23.49 8.45
CA SER A 95 23.50 -22.55 9.57
C SER A 95 22.67 -22.98 10.80
N ILE A 96 21.44 -23.46 10.57
CA ILE A 96 20.56 -23.96 11.63
C ILE A 96 21.12 -25.26 12.23
N LEU A 97 21.58 -26.18 11.39
CA LEU A 97 22.08 -27.47 11.85
C LEU A 97 23.40 -27.34 12.61
N LEU A 98 24.35 -26.55 12.11
CA LEU A 98 25.64 -26.29 12.78
C LEU A 98 25.49 -25.66 14.17
N SER A 99 24.43 -24.87 14.37
CA SER A 99 24.15 -24.24 15.65
C SER A 99 23.64 -25.22 16.71
N ASN A 100 23.20 -26.42 16.31
CA ASN A 100 22.49 -27.36 17.17
C ASN A 100 23.06 -28.79 17.18
N PHE A 101 23.79 -29.19 16.13
CA PHE A 101 24.21 -30.57 15.87
C PHE A 101 25.62 -30.62 15.29
N ILE A 102 26.29 -31.76 15.48
CA ILE A 102 27.64 -32.00 14.96
C ILE A 102 27.52 -32.47 13.49
N PRO A 103 28.24 -31.84 12.54
CA PRO A 103 28.30 -32.27 11.14
C PRO A 103 28.54 -33.77 10.98
N GLY A 104 27.81 -34.40 10.04
CA GLY A 104 27.95 -35.81 9.70
C GLY A 104 27.44 -36.81 10.75
N SER A 105 26.97 -36.36 11.92
CA SER A 105 26.31 -37.24 12.89
C SER A 105 24.94 -37.73 12.39
N PRO A 106 24.44 -38.89 12.88
CA PRO A 106 23.10 -39.36 12.54
C PRO A 106 22.01 -38.33 12.87
N ASP A 107 22.12 -37.65 14.01
CA ASP A 107 21.18 -36.61 14.44
C ASP A 107 21.19 -35.40 13.50
N PHE A 108 22.34 -35.03 12.94
CA PHE A 108 22.46 -33.95 11.95
C PHE A 108 21.66 -34.25 10.68
N ILE A 109 21.75 -35.50 10.19
CA ILE A 109 21.01 -35.95 9.00
C ILE A 109 19.51 -36.02 9.30
N LEU A 110 19.11 -36.57 10.45
CA LEU A 110 17.70 -36.62 10.86
C LEU A 110 17.11 -35.22 11.10
N ALA A 111 17.91 -34.30 11.66
CA ALA A 111 17.52 -32.92 11.87
C ALA A 111 17.18 -32.21 10.54
N ALA A 112 17.91 -32.50 9.46
CA ALA A 112 17.59 -31.97 8.14
C ALA A 112 16.20 -32.40 7.65
N GLY A 113 15.87 -33.69 7.75
CA GLY A 113 14.55 -34.20 7.39
C GLY A 113 13.43 -33.67 8.28
N MET A 114 13.69 -33.58 9.59
CA MET A 114 12.74 -33.02 10.55
C MET A 114 12.47 -31.53 10.31
N LEU A 115 13.51 -30.76 9.98
CA LEU A 115 13.42 -29.36 9.62
C LEU A 115 12.54 -29.17 8.38
N ALA A 116 12.63 -30.05 7.38
CA ALA A 116 11.76 -30.05 6.20
C ALA A 116 10.30 -30.29 6.59
N LEU A 117 10.05 -31.32 7.41
CA LEU A 117 8.72 -31.65 7.88
C LEU A 117 8.07 -30.48 8.63
N MET A 118 8.80 -29.87 9.57
CA MET A 118 8.31 -28.75 10.37
C MET A 118 8.08 -27.49 9.52
N ALA A 119 9.01 -27.17 8.61
CA ALA A 119 8.83 -26.06 7.69
C ALA A 119 7.59 -26.27 6.82
N GLY A 120 7.37 -27.49 6.34
CA GLY A 120 6.20 -27.85 5.54
C GLY A 120 4.88 -27.73 6.31
N ILE A 121 4.86 -28.10 7.60
CA ILE A 121 3.69 -27.88 8.48
C ILE A 121 3.37 -26.39 8.62
N PHE A 122 4.38 -25.54 8.85
CA PHE A 122 4.17 -24.10 8.91
C PHE A 122 3.63 -23.55 7.60
N GLN A 123 4.22 -23.92 6.46
CA GLN A 123 3.79 -23.47 5.13
C GLN A 123 2.35 -23.91 4.82
N LEU A 124 2.01 -25.16 5.12
CA LEU A 124 0.65 -25.69 4.97
C LEU A 124 -0.33 -24.91 5.85
N GLY A 125 0.02 -24.67 7.12
CA GLY A 125 -0.78 -23.86 8.04
C GLY A 125 -1.04 -22.45 7.53
N LEU A 126 0.00 -21.77 7.04
CA LEU A 126 -0.11 -20.42 6.44
C LEU A 126 -1.02 -20.41 5.20
N GLY A 127 -0.92 -21.44 4.34
CA GLY A 127 -1.78 -21.58 3.15
C GLY A 127 -3.26 -21.83 3.51
N LEU A 128 -3.52 -22.68 4.51
CA LEU A 128 -4.86 -22.96 5.01
C LEU A 128 -5.48 -21.76 5.72
N ALA A 129 -4.68 -20.97 6.45
CA ALA A 129 -5.08 -19.71 7.07
C ALA A 129 -5.29 -18.55 6.06
N ARG A 130 -5.07 -18.80 4.77
CA ARG A 130 -5.19 -17.83 3.67
C ARG A 130 -4.26 -16.61 3.79
N LEU A 131 -3.10 -16.79 4.41
CA LEU A 131 -2.11 -15.73 4.59
C LEU A 131 -1.30 -15.40 3.33
N GLY A 132 -1.51 -16.13 2.23
CA GLY A 132 -0.98 -15.79 0.92
C GLY A 132 -1.52 -14.46 0.35
N MET A 133 -2.56 -13.87 0.96
CA MET A 133 -3.00 -12.50 0.64
C MET A 133 -1.90 -11.46 0.89
N LEU A 134 -1.02 -11.67 1.88
CA LEU A 134 0.08 -10.74 2.19
C LEU A 134 1.05 -10.57 1.02
N ILE A 135 1.07 -11.53 0.11
CA ILE A 135 1.88 -11.45 -1.10
C ILE A 135 1.29 -10.44 -2.09
N ASN A 136 -0.01 -10.14 -2.06
CA ASN A 136 -0.61 -9.14 -2.95
C ASN A 136 0.02 -7.75 -2.80
N PHE A 137 0.73 -7.50 -1.70
CA PHE A 137 1.49 -6.27 -1.47
C PHE A 137 2.86 -6.25 -2.16
N VAL A 138 3.30 -7.33 -2.83
CA VAL A 138 4.46 -7.33 -3.71
C VAL A 138 4.09 -6.59 -4.99
N SER A 139 4.57 -5.34 -5.11
CA SER A 139 4.31 -4.52 -6.30
C SER A 139 5.04 -5.08 -7.53
N HIS A 140 4.53 -4.73 -8.70
CA HIS A 140 5.14 -5.12 -9.97
C HIS A 140 6.61 -4.64 -10.08
N SER A 141 6.91 -3.47 -9.53
CA SER A 141 8.27 -2.90 -9.46
C SER A 141 9.24 -3.78 -8.68
N VAL A 142 8.81 -4.37 -7.56
CA VAL A 142 9.62 -5.34 -6.78
C VAL A 142 9.94 -6.56 -7.64
N ILE A 143 8.94 -7.09 -8.35
CA ILE A 143 9.09 -8.31 -9.17
C ILE A 143 10.10 -8.09 -10.30
N ILE A 144 10.01 -6.96 -11.03
CA ILE A 144 10.93 -6.64 -12.13
C ILE A 144 12.35 -6.37 -11.59
N GLY A 145 12.47 -5.63 -10.48
CA GLY A 145 13.77 -5.39 -9.82
C GLY A 145 14.44 -6.69 -9.38
N PHE A 146 13.69 -7.56 -8.71
CA PHE A 146 14.15 -8.89 -8.29
C PHE A 146 14.56 -9.77 -9.47
N ALA A 147 13.70 -9.90 -10.50
CA ALA A 147 13.99 -10.76 -11.65
C ALA A 147 15.25 -10.31 -12.40
N THR A 148 15.44 -9.00 -12.54
CA THR A 148 16.63 -8.41 -13.16
C THR A 148 17.88 -8.66 -12.33
N GLY A 149 17.80 -8.45 -11.01
CA GLY A 149 18.91 -8.68 -10.09
C GLY A 149 19.32 -10.15 -10.05
N ALA A 150 18.36 -11.06 -9.93
CA ALA A 150 18.59 -12.50 -9.90
C ALA A 150 19.12 -13.01 -11.24
N GLY A 151 18.60 -12.53 -12.38
CA GLY A 151 19.13 -12.84 -13.70
C GLY A 151 20.59 -12.41 -13.87
N LEU A 152 20.93 -11.18 -13.44
CA LEU A 152 22.32 -10.70 -13.49
C LEU A 152 23.24 -11.50 -12.55
N LEU A 153 22.80 -11.76 -11.32
CA LEU A 153 23.57 -12.51 -10.32
C LEU A 153 23.86 -13.94 -10.80
N ILE A 154 22.87 -14.62 -11.38
CA ILE A 154 23.05 -15.96 -11.95
C ILE A 154 24.08 -15.89 -13.08
N ALA A 155 23.95 -14.94 -14.01
CA ALA A 155 24.90 -14.80 -15.11
C ALA A 155 26.34 -14.62 -14.60
N ILE A 156 26.55 -13.76 -13.58
CA ILE A 156 27.86 -13.54 -12.95
C ILE A 156 28.38 -14.82 -12.29
N ARG A 157 27.55 -15.51 -11.49
CA ARG A 157 27.95 -16.74 -10.77
C ARG A 157 28.28 -17.92 -11.67
N GLN A 158 27.85 -17.89 -12.93
CA GLN A 158 28.19 -18.93 -13.91
C GLN A 158 29.50 -18.65 -14.67
N ILE A 159 30.07 -17.45 -14.60
CA ILE A 159 31.30 -17.09 -15.32
C ILE A 159 32.47 -18.03 -14.96
N PRO A 160 32.75 -18.36 -13.68
CA PRO A 160 33.87 -19.24 -13.35
C PRO A 160 33.75 -20.64 -13.99
N HIS A 161 32.55 -21.21 -13.97
CA HIS A 161 32.28 -22.51 -14.59
C HIS A 161 32.35 -22.47 -16.12
N LEU A 162 32.03 -21.33 -16.73
CA LEU A 162 32.16 -21.12 -18.16
C LEU A 162 33.64 -21.08 -18.57
N LEU A 163 34.48 -20.36 -17.80
CA LEU A 163 35.91 -20.19 -18.05
C LEU A 163 36.77 -21.37 -17.55
N GLY A 164 36.23 -22.22 -16.67
CA GLY A 164 36.95 -23.31 -16.04
C GLY A 164 37.94 -22.85 -14.98
N ILE A 165 37.61 -21.77 -14.26
CA ILE A 165 38.43 -21.20 -13.18
C ILE A 165 37.76 -21.43 -11.83
N GLU A 166 38.56 -21.54 -10.77
CA GLU A 166 38.07 -21.59 -9.39
C GLU A 166 38.08 -20.19 -8.80
N VAL A 167 36.94 -19.75 -8.29
CA VAL A 167 36.79 -18.43 -7.67
C VAL A 167 36.18 -18.62 -6.30
N GLN A 168 36.83 -18.06 -5.29
CA GLN A 168 36.33 -17.98 -3.92
C GLN A 168 35.86 -16.55 -3.64
N GLY A 169 34.79 -16.42 -2.84
CA GLY A 169 34.22 -15.12 -2.47
C GLY A 169 32.74 -15.26 -2.18
N GLU A 170 32.33 -14.84 -0.97
CA GLU A 170 30.93 -14.87 -0.55
C GLU A 170 30.18 -13.63 -1.08
N ASN A 171 30.85 -12.48 -1.02
CA ASN A 171 30.34 -11.20 -1.48
C ASN A 171 30.55 -11.00 -2.98
N ILE A 172 29.62 -10.32 -3.65
CA ILE A 172 29.71 -10.09 -5.10
C ILE A 172 30.96 -9.29 -5.49
N GLY A 173 31.43 -8.37 -4.64
CA GLY A 173 32.63 -7.58 -4.88
C GLY A 173 33.90 -8.44 -4.90
N GLU A 174 34.09 -9.28 -3.88
CA GLU A 174 35.19 -10.26 -3.81
C GLU A 174 35.12 -11.25 -4.96
N PHE A 175 33.92 -11.73 -5.29
CA PHE A 175 33.71 -12.68 -6.38
C PHE A 175 34.07 -12.07 -7.75
N LEU A 176 33.68 -10.81 -8.01
CA LEU A 176 34.06 -10.11 -9.24
C LEU A 176 35.56 -9.86 -9.33
N PHE A 177 36.20 -9.51 -8.21
CA PHE A 177 37.65 -9.39 -8.14
C PHE A 177 38.34 -10.73 -8.42
N GLY A 178 37.84 -11.81 -7.81
CA GLY A 178 38.33 -13.17 -8.01
C GLY A 178 38.17 -13.66 -9.46
N ILE A 179 37.07 -13.31 -10.14
CA ILE A 179 36.95 -13.53 -11.59
C ILE A 179 38.05 -12.77 -12.33
N GLY A 180 38.26 -11.49 -12.01
CA GLY A 180 39.27 -10.65 -12.65
C GLY A 180 40.69 -11.18 -12.49
N SER A 181 41.06 -11.64 -11.30
CA SER A 181 42.37 -12.25 -11.04
C SER A 181 42.50 -13.63 -11.69
N GLY A 182 41.41 -14.42 -11.73
CA GLY A 182 41.40 -15.76 -12.32
C GLY A 182 41.42 -15.80 -13.84
N LEU A 183 41.28 -14.67 -14.54
CA LEU A 183 41.26 -14.63 -16.01
C LEU A 183 42.52 -15.24 -16.64
N THR A 184 43.69 -15.11 -15.99
CA THR A 184 44.95 -15.69 -16.48
C THR A 184 45.01 -17.21 -16.36
N GLU A 185 44.18 -17.82 -15.51
CA GLU A 185 44.12 -19.27 -15.26
C GLU A 185 43.02 -19.96 -16.09
N THR A 186 42.43 -19.25 -17.05
CA THR A 186 41.34 -19.75 -17.88
C THR A 186 41.71 -21.03 -18.63
N ASN A 187 40.91 -22.09 -18.45
CA ASN A 187 41.04 -23.30 -19.26
C ASN A 187 40.37 -23.07 -20.62
N LEU A 188 41.19 -22.90 -21.67
CA LEU A 188 40.72 -22.61 -23.03
C LEU A 188 39.76 -23.67 -23.60
N ILE A 189 39.94 -24.96 -23.24
CA ILE A 189 39.06 -26.05 -23.69
C ILE A 189 37.68 -25.87 -23.06
N THR A 190 37.63 -25.65 -21.75
CA THR A 190 36.40 -25.41 -20.99
C THR A 190 35.67 -24.15 -21.47
N ALA A 191 36.40 -23.06 -21.70
CA ALA A 191 35.86 -21.80 -22.21
C ALA A 191 35.27 -21.96 -23.62
N THR A 192 35.99 -22.64 -24.52
CA THR A 192 35.53 -22.87 -25.91
C THR A 192 34.28 -23.73 -25.93
N LEU A 193 34.22 -24.78 -25.10
CA LEU A 193 33.05 -25.65 -25.01
C LEU A 193 31.83 -24.90 -24.45
N GLY A 194 32.02 -24.07 -23.42
CA GLY A 194 30.97 -23.25 -22.83
C GLY A 194 30.42 -22.19 -23.77
N ILE A 195 31.30 -21.39 -24.39
CA ILE A 195 30.92 -20.37 -25.37
C ILE A 195 30.28 -21.05 -26.60
N GLY A 196 30.83 -22.18 -27.05
CA GLY A 196 30.25 -22.99 -28.12
C GLY A 196 28.83 -23.47 -27.78
N THR A 197 28.58 -23.85 -26.53
CA THR A 197 27.24 -24.20 -26.04
C THR A 197 26.29 -23.01 -26.15
N ILE A 198 26.70 -21.81 -25.69
CA ILE A 198 25.90 -20.58 -25.80
C ILE A 198 25.57 -20.26 -27.26
N VAL A 199 26.58 -20.25 -28.13
CA VAL A 199 26.43 -19.97 -29.56
C VAL A 199 25.48 -20.97 -30.20
N LEU A 200 25.62 -22.27 -29.90
CA LEU A 200 24.75 -23.32 -30.43
C LEU A 200 23.30 -23.12 -29.98
N ILE A 201 23.05 -22.78 -28.72
CA ILE A 201 21.70 -22.47 -28.22
C ILE A 201 21.09 -21.31 -29.03
N LEU A 202 21.84 -20.22 -29.23
CA LEU A 202 21.37 -19.04 -29.96
C LEU A 202 21.10 -19.35 -31.44
N VAL A 203 21.98 -20.12 -32.08
CA VAL A 203 21.85 -20.56 -33.47
C VAL A 203 20.62 -21.45 -33.64
N VAL A 204 20.45 -22.47 -32.77
CA VAL A 204 19.27 -23.35 -32.82
C VAL A 204 17.99 -22.53 -32.62
N ARG A 205 17.97 -21.58 -31.68
CA ARG A 205 16.81 -20.70 -31.42
C ARG A 205 16.51 -19.78 -32.61
N ARG A 206 17.54 -19.36 -33.35
CA ARG A 206 17.42 -18.55 -34.56
C ARG A 206 16.84 -19.35 -35.72
N ILE A 207 17.29 -20.59 -35.91
CA ILE A 207 16.83 -21.50 -36.97
C ILE A 207 15.38 -21.92 -36.70
N ASN A 208 15.10 -22.42 -35.50
CA ASN A 208 13.77 -22.87 -35.14
C ASN A 208 13.52 -22.72 -33.64
N LYS A 209 12.67 -21.75 -33.29
CA LYS A 209 12.25 -21.48 -31.91
C LYS A 209 11.55 -22.67 -31.21
N ARG A 210 11.13 -23.70 -31.95
CA ARG A 210 10.49 -24.91 -31.40
C ARG A 210 11.48 -26.01 -31.02
N LEU A 211 12.76 -25.88 -31.39
CA LEU A 211 13.79 -26.86 -31.02
C LEU A 211 14.34 -26.56 -29.62
N PRO A 212 14.62 -27.58 -28.81
CA PRO A 212 15.18 -27.40 -27.48
C PRO A 212 16.68 -27.11 -27.55
N GLY A 213 17.03 -25.86 -27.86
CA GLY A 213 18.42 -25.44 -28.06
C GLY A 213 19.33 -25.80 -26.88
N ALA A 214 18.84 -25.65 -25.64
CA ALA A 214 19.59 -26.03 -24.43
C ALA A 214 19.90 -27.52 -24.37
N LEU A 215 18.89 -28.39 -24.60
CA LEU A 215 19.08 -29.85 -24.58
C LEU A 215 20.01 -30.32 -25.70
N ILE A 216 19.83 -29.79 -26.91
CA ILE A 216 20.67 -30.12 -28.06
C ILE A 216 22.12 -29.71 -27.78
N ALA A 217 22.34 -28.51 -27.26
CA ALA A 217 23.68 -28.02 -26.98
C ALA A 217 24.37 -28.81 -25.87
N MET A 218 23.65 -29.18 -24.80
CA MET A 218 24.19 -30.06 -23.75
C MET A 218 24.52 -31.45 -24.27
N ALA A 219 23.64 -32.06 -25.08
CA ALA A 219 23.88 -33.37 -25.67
C ALA A 219 25.13 -33.36 -26.57
N VAL A 220 25.25 -32.35 -27.43
CA VAL A 220 26.43 -32.16 -28.29
C VAL A 220 27.68 -31.97 -27.43
N ALA A 221 27.64 -31.13 -26.39
CA ALA A 221 28.78 -30.92 -25.51
C ALA A 221 29.21 -32.21 -24.78
N SER A 222 28.25 -33.01 -24.29
CA SER A 222 28.55 -34.31 -23.67
C SER A 222 29.16 -35.31 -24.64
N VAL A 223 28.67 -35.37 -25.89
CA VAL A 223 29.26 -36.23 -26.93
C VAL A 223 30.68 -35.79 -27.24
N LEU A 224 30.97 -34.49 -27.29
CA LEU A 224 32.32 -33.98 -27.51
C LEU A 224 33.26 -34.31 -26.34
N VAL A 225 32.78 -34.19 -25.09
CA VAL A 225 33.55 -34.58 -23.90
C VAL A 225 33.92 -36.06 -23.96
N TYR A 226 32.94 -36.92 -24.25
CA TYR A 226 33.16 -38.35 -24.39
C TYR A 226 34.11 -38.70 -25.56
N ALA A 227 33.85 -38.17 -26.76
CA ALA A 227 34.58 -38.54 -27.97
C ALA A 227 36.07 -38.11 -27.95
N PHE A 228 36.39 -37.01 -27.25
CA PHE A 228 37.74 -36.48 -27.18
C PHE A 228 38.41 -36.67 -25.81
N ASN A 229 37.77 -37.39 -24.88
CA ASN A 229 38.20 -37.55 -23.49
C ASN A 229 38.56 -36.21 -22.83
N LEU A 230 37.68 -35.21 -22.98
CA LEU A 230 37.95 -33.86 -22.48
C LEU A 230 37.91 -33.77 -20.95
N ASP A 231 37.25 -34.73 -20.29
CA ASP A 231 37.26 -34.89 -18.83
C ASP A 231 38.68 -35.13 -18.30
N GLU A 232 39.52 -35.87 -19.02
CA GLU A 232 40.94 -36.05 -18.69
C GLU A 232 41.80 -34.82 -19.02
N ARG A 233 41.28 -33.88 -19.82
CA ARG A 233 41.98 -32.66 -20.25
C ARG A 233 41.56 -31.41 -19.46
N GLY A 234 41.02 -31.62 -18.26
CA GLY A 234 40.68 -30.54 -17.32
C GLY A 234 39.26 -29.97 -17.46
N VAL A 235 38.37 -30.59 -18.26
CA VAL A 235 36.96 -30.22 -18.27
C VAL A 235 36.25 -30.86 -17.09
N SER A 236 35.73 -30.04 -16.17
CA SER A 236 34.99 -30.54 -15.01
C SER A 236 33.64 -31.14 -15.41
N VAL A 237 33.37 -32.34 -14.93
CA VAL A 237 32.13 -33.10 -15.13
C VAL A 237 31.39 -33.38 -13.81
N ILE A 238 30.20 -34.00 -13.88
CA ILE A 238 29.37 -34.28 -12.70
C ILE A 238 29.85 -35.50 -11.89
N GLY A 239 30.32 -36.56 -12.56
CA GLY A 239 30.79 -37.78 -11.90
C GLY A 239 29.72 -38.87 -11.72
N GLU A 240 30.01 -39.87 -10.87
CA GLU A 240 29.12 -41.01 -10.62
C GLU A 240 27.92 -40.66 -9.72
N LEU A 241 26.80 -41.34 -9.98
CA LEU A 241 25.53 -41.09 -9.29
C LEU A 241 25.20 -42.20 -8.28
N PRO A 242 24.67 -41.86 -7.08
CA PRO A 242 24.21 -42.86 -6.14
C PRO A 242 22.94 -43.56 -6.67
N LYS A 243 22.89 -44.89 -6.58
CA LYS A 243 21.82 -45.75 -7.13
C LYS A 243 20.85 -46.23 -6.05
N SER A 244 20.02 -45.34 -5.51
CA SER A 244 19.03 -45.71 -4.50
C SER A 244 17.72 -44.93 -4.66
N LEU A 245 16.61 -45.58 -4.31
CA LEU A 245 15.30 -44.92 -4.17
C LEU A 245 15.23 -44.16 -2.84
N PRO A 246 14.43 -43.08 -2.73
CA PRO A 246 14.20 -42.40 -1.46
C PRO A 246 13.58 -43.35 -0.42
N PRO A 247 14.29 -43.66 0.69
CA PRO A 247 13.72 -44.48 1.77
C PRO A 247 12.82 -43.62 2.67
N LEU A 248 12.00 -44.26 3.50
CA LEU A 248 11.31 -43.56 4.58
C LEU A 248 12.32 -43.17 5.67
N ALA A 249 12.22 -41.94 6.17
CA ALA A 249 13.05 -41.44 7.25
C ALA A 249 12.51 -41.90 8.62
N ASP A 250 13.42 -42.33 9.49
CA ASP A 250 13.13 -42.63 10.90
C ASP A 250 13.22 -41.35 11.75
N LEU A 251 12.26 -40.45 11.55
CA LEU A 251 12.27 -39.14 12.21
C LEU A 251 11.84 -39.22 13.69
N PRO A 252 12.47 -38.47 14.61
CA PRO A 252 12.07 -38.40 16.01
C PRO A 252 10.80 -37.54 16.20
N LEU A 253 9.66 -37.99 15.67
CA LEU A 253 8.39 -37.24 15.61
C LEU A 253 7.80 -36.87 16.98
N LEU A 254 8.15 -37.60 18.03
CA LEU A 254 7.63 -37.40 19.40
C LEU A 254 8.64 -36.74 20.34
N ASP A 255 9.86 -36.43 19.88
CA ASP A 255 10.87 -35.76 20.69
C ASP A 255 10.62 -34.25 20.72
N LEU A 256 9.91 -33.80 21.76
CA LEU A 256 9.63 -32.39 22.03
C LEU A 256 10.91 -31.54 22.16
N GLY A 257 12.00 -32.11 22.69
CA GLY A 257 13.28 -31.42 22.80
C GLY A 257 13.88 -31.15 21.43
N PHE A 258 13.87 -32.15 20.56
CA PHE A 258 14.33 -32.04 19.17
C PHE A 258 13.49 -31.05 18.35
N ILE A 259 12.16 -31.11 18.49
CA ILE A 259 11.21 -30.18 17.85
C ILE A 259 11.48 -28.73 18.30
N THR A 260 11.61 -28.50 19.60
CA THR A 260 11.78 -27.13 20.15
C THR A 260 13.10 -26.50 19.70
N ARG A 261 14.17 -27.29 19.57
CA ARG A 261 15.46 -26.80 19.05
C ARG A 261 15.38 -26.34 17.59
N LEU A 262 14.57 -27.01 16.79
CA LEU A 262 14.44 -26.73 15.36
C LEU A 262 13.32 -25.74 15.02
N SER A 263 12.39 -25.43 15.94
CA SER A 263 11.16 -24.69 15.62
C SER A 263 11.40 -23.30 15.04
N THR A 264 12.33 -22.53 15.61
CA THR A 264 12.65 -21.18 15.12
C THR A 264 13.28 -21.24 13.73
N GLY A 265 14.21 -22.19 13.52
CA GLY A 265 14.83 -22.43 12.22
C GLY A 265 13.81 -22.90 11.17
N ALA A 266 12.90 -23.79 11.55
CA ALA A 266 11.84 -24.29 10.68
C ALA A 266 10.89 -23.18 10.23
N LEU A 267 10.54 -22.25 11.13
CA LEU A 267 9.73 -21.08 10.78
C LEU A 267 10.48 -20.15 9.81
N ALA A 268 11.77 -19.93 10.02
CA ALA A 268 12.61 -19.13 9.13
C ALA A 268 12.70 -19.75 7.72
N VAL A 269 12.98 -21.06 7.64
CA VAL A 269 13.00 -21.83 6.38
C VAL A 269 11.63 -21.79 5.69
N ALA A 270 10.54 -21.95 6.45
CA ALA A 270 9.19 -21.85 5.92
C ALA A 270 8.93 -20.47 5.29
N ALA A 271 9.20 -19.39 6.02
CA ALA A 271 8.96 -18.02 5.57
C ALA A 271 9.83 -17.67 4.35
N ILE A 272 11.14 -17.95 4.41
CA ILE A 272 12.08 -17.66 3.32
C ILE A 272 11.72 -18.46 2.07
N GLY A 273 11.44 -19.76 2.21
CA GLY A 273 11.05 -20.61 1.08
C GLY A 273 9.74 -20.16 0.41
N LEU A 274 8.76 -19.65 1.17
CA LEU A 274 7.54 -19.08 0.61
C LEU A 274 7.79 -17.75 -0.10
N VAL A 275 8.59 -16.85 0.47
CA VAL A 275 8.96 -15.58 -0.18
C VAL A 275 9.67 -15.84 -1.50
N GLU A 276 10.66 -16.73 -1.51
CA GLU A 276 11.43 -17.09 -2.70
C GLU A 276 10.54 -17.71 -3.79
N THR A 277 9.81 -18.78 -3.45
CA THR A 277 8.91 -19.48 -4.39
C THR A 277 7.91 -18.52 -4.99
N THR A 278 7.32 -17.67 -4.17
CA THR A 278 6.28 -16.76 -4.59
C THR A 278 6.79 -15.68 -5.52
N ALA A 279 7.96 -15.12 -5.22
CA ALA A 279 8.59 -14.12 -6.08
C ALA A 279 8.93 -14.71 -7.45
N ILE A 280 9.45 -15.94 -7.48
CA ILE A 280 9.72 -16.69 -8.72
C ILE A 280 8.42 -16.92 -9.51
N SER A 281 7.42 -17.51 -8.86
CA SER A 281 6.12 -17.81 -9.48
C SER A 281 5.51 -16.54 -10.07
N ARG A 282 5.49 -15.43 -9.32
CA ARG A 282 4.94 -14.15 -9.80
C ARG A 282 5.74 -13.54 -10.94
N SER A 283 7.07 -13.61 -10.89
CA SER A 283 7.93 -13.12 -11.97
C SER A 283 7.61 -13.82 -13.29
N ILE A 284 7.45 -15.14 -13.26
CA ILE A 284 7.12 -15.92 -14.46
C ILE A 284 5.63 -15.74 -14.85
N ALA A 285 4.73 -15.69 -13.89
CA ALA A 285 3.30 -15.45 -14.12
C ALA A 285 3.03 -14.10 -14.81
N THR A 286 3.83 -13.09 -14.48
CA THR A 286 3.73 -11.77 -15.12
C THR A 286 4.13 -11.80 -16.60
N GLN A 287 5.08 -12.68 -16.98
CA GLN A 287 5.48 -12.88 -18.37
C GLN A 287 4.50 -13.78 -19.15
N THR A 288 3.87 -14.74 -18.48
CA THR A 288 2.93 -15.70 -19.10
C THR A 288 1.48 -15.23 -19.09
N GLY A 289 1.12 -14.28 -18.24
CA GLY A 289 -0.27 -13.89 -17.96
C GLY A 289 -1.03 -14.88 -17.07
N GLN A 290 -0.34 -15.85 -16.44
CA GLN A 290 -0.98 -16.83 -15.55
C GLN A 290 -1.54 -16.14 -14.31
N ARG A 291 -2.76 -16.52 -13.90
CA ARG A 291 -3.31 -16.14 -12.59
C ARG A 291 -2.85 -17.14 -11.53
N LEU A 292 -2.14 -16.64 -10.52
CA LEU A 292 -1.65 -17.46 -9.40
C LEU A 292 -2.57 -17.34 -8.19
N ASP A 293 -2.84 -18.48 -7.54
CA ASP A 293 -3.41 -18.56 -6.20
C ASP A 293 -2.28 -18.79 -5.19
N SER A 294 -1.86 -17.72 -4.51
CA SER A 294 -0.77 -17.77 -3.52
C SER A 294 -1.02 -18.78 -2.41
N ASN A 295 -2.28 -18.99 -2.00
CA ASN A 295 -2.58 -19.91 -0.90
C ASN A 295 -2.44 -21.36 -1.36
N GLN A 296 -2.87 -21.66 -2.59
CA GLN A 296 -2.62 -22.97 -3.20
C GLN A 296 -1.13 -23.23 -3.35
N GLU A 297 -0.34 -22.22 -3.74
CA GLU A 297 1.12 -22.35 -3.82
C GLU A 297 1.72 -22.68 -2.44
N PHE A 298 1.26 -22.04 -1.37
CA PHE A 298 1.70 -22.32 0.01
C PHE A 298 1.37 -23.76 0.43
N VAL A 299 0.16 -24.23 0.11
CA VAL A 299 -0.23 -25.62 0.34
C VAL A 299 0.67 -26.58 -0.43
N GLY A 300 0.98 -26.29 -1.70
CA GLY A 300 1.87 -27.09 -2.53
C GLY A 300 3.29 -27.20 -1.96
N GLN A 301 3.88 -26.07 -1.55
CA GLN A 301 5.21 -26.06 -0.92
C GLN A 301 5.20 -26.77 0.44
N GLY A 302 4.14 -26.57 1.24
CA GLY A 302 4.00 -27.21 2.54
C GLY A 302 3.92 -28.73 2.43
N LEU A 303 3.07 -29.23 1.54
CA LEU A 303 2.97 -30.67 1.26
C LEU A 303 4.28 -31.23 0.68
N ALA A 304 4.97 -30.48 -0.18
CA ALA A 304 6.26 -30.89 -0.72
C ALA A 304 7.28 -31.07 0.40
N ASN A 305 7.44 -30.08 1.28
CA ASN A 305 8.38 -30.14 2.39
C ASN A 305 8.05 -31.24 3.42
N ILE A 306 6.77 -31.44 3.75
CA ILE A 306 6.33 -32.56 4.60
C ILE A 306 6.74 -33.89 3.98
N THR A 307 6.43 -34.09 2.70
CA THR A 307 6.70 -35.36 2.01
C THR A 307 8.20 -35.58 1.85
N VAL A 308 8.95 -34.55 1.47
CA VAL A 308 10.41 -34.62 1.36
C VAL A 308 11.06 -35.02 2.69
N GLY A 309 10.65 -34.44 3.81
CA GLY A 309 11.16 -34.81 5.14
C GLY A 309 10.89 -36.28 5.49
N LEU A 310 9.69 -36.77 5.18
CA LEU A 310 9.31 -38.17 5.41
C LEU A 310 10.09 -39.18 4.55
N PHE A 311 10.65 -38.76 3.43
CA PHE A 311 11.38 -39.62 2.49
C PHE A 311 12.90 -39.31 2.45
N SER A 312 13.46 -38.99 3.62
CA SER A 312 14.91 -38.75 3.81
C SER A 312 15.49 -37.65 2.92
N GLY A 313 14.69 -36.65 2.56
CA GLY A 313 15.19 -35.41 1.98
C GLY A 313 15.40 -34.33 3.05
N TYR A 314 15.56 -33.09 2.60
CA TYR A 314 15.77 -31.90 3.42
C TYR A 314 15.01 -30.70 2.81
N PRO A 315 14.88 -29.55 3.49
CA PRO A 315 13.98 -28.49 3.05
C PRO A 315 14.18 -28.04 1.61
N CYS A 316 13.06 -27.73 0.95
CA CYS A 316 12.98 -27.36 -0.46
C CYS A 316 12.17 -26.07 -0.66
N ALA A 317 12.41 -25.42 -1.80
CA ALA A 317 11.69 -24.24 -2.25
C ALA A 317 11.67 -24.17 -3.78
N GLY A 318 10.88 -23.24 -4.33
CA GLY A 318 10.94 -22.89 -5.75
C GLY A 318 12.33 -22.42 -6.14
N SER A 319 12.87 -22.96 -7.24
CA SER A 319 14.19 -22.56 -7.76
C SER A 319 14.05 -21.63 -8.94
N PHE A 320 14.67 -20.45 -8.84
CA PHE A 320 14.65 -19.45 -9.90
C PHE A 320 15.27 -19.99 -11.20
N SER A 321 16.48 -20.58 -11.11
CA SER A 321 17.19 -21.14 -12.28
C SER A 321 16.39 -22.24 -12.98
N ARG A 322 15.83 -23.19 -12.22
CA ARG A 322 15.07 -24.31 -12.80
C ARG A 322 13.74 -23.86 -13.38
N SER A 323 13.02 -22.98 -12.68
CA SER A 323 11.75 -22.44 -13.16
C SER A 323 11.95 -21.60 -14.44
N ALA A 324 13.05 -20.86 -14.53
CA ALA A 324 13.41 -20.10 -15.72
C ALA A 324 13.77 -21.00 -16.91
N VAL A 325 14.50 -22.10 -16.68
CA VAL A 325 14.77 -23.12 -17.71
C VAL A 325 13.46 -23.78 -18.14
N ASN A 326 12.60 -24.14 -17.19
CA ASN A 326 11.30 -24.76 -17.44
C ASN A 326 10.42 -23.87 -18.34
N PHE A 327 10.31 -22.60 -17.97
CA PHE A 327 9.60 -21.58 -18.75
C PHE A 327 10.19 -21.40 -20.15
N ASN A 328 11.51 -21.21 -20.28
CA ASN A 328 12.16 -21.00 -21.58
C ASN A 328 12.13 -22.24 -22.48
N ALA A 329 12.13 -23.44 -21.91
CA ALA A 329 11.95 -24.69 -22.64
C ALA A 329 10.51 -24.89 -23.14
N GLY A 330 9.59 -24.02 -22.71
CA GLY A 330 8.22 -23.96 -23.21
C GLY A 330 7.20 -24.69 -22.34
N ALA A 331 7.50 -24.96 -21.06
CA ALA A 331 6.55 -25.58 -20.14
C ALA A 331 5.23 -24.81 -20.08
N ARG A 332 4.12 -25.53 -20.26
CA ARG A 332 2.77 -24.97 -20.26
C ARG A 332 1.99 -25.35 -19.02
N THR A 333 2.26 -26.51 -18.46
CA THR A 333 1.59 -27.02 -17.26
C THR A 333 2.60 -27.50 -16.22
N SER A 334 2.13 -27.66 -14.97
CA SER A 334 2.95 -28.21 -13.89
C SER A 334 3.34 -29.69 -14.10
N ILE A 335 2.77 -30.38 -15.09
CA ILE A 335 3.20 -31.73 -15.49
C ILE A 335 4.66 -31.72 -15.97
N ALA A 336 5.18 -30.60 -16.49
CA ALA A 336 6.61 -30.48 -16.81
C ALA A 336 7.50 -30.77 -15.58
N SER A 337 7.09 -30.34 -14.39
CA SER A 337 7.82 -30.63 -13.13
C SER A 337 7.75 -32.11 -12.77
N LEU A 338 6.60 -32.77 -12.94
CA LEU A 338 6.47 -34.23 -12.75
C LEU A 338 7.34 -35.02 -13.73
N LEU A 339 7.33 -34.62 -15.00
CA LEU A 339 8.16 -35.23 -16.04
C LEU A 339 9.64 -35.06 -15.74
N SER A 340 10.05 -33.90 -15.22
CA SER A 340 11.44 -33.71 -14.80
C SER A 340 11.86 -34.63 -13.66
N ALA A 341 10.97 -34.89 -12.69
CA ALA A 341 11.21 -35.83 -11.61
C ALA A 341 11.31 -37.26 -12.13
N LEU A 342 10.43 -37.62 -13.08
CA LEU A 342 10.48 -38.92 -13.75
C LEU A 342 11.78 -39.10 -14.54
N PHE A 343 12.20 -38.11 -15.32
CA PHE A 343 13.47 -38.18 -16.06
C PHE A 343 14.68 -38.19 -15.13
N LEU A 344 14.65 -37.46 -14.01
CA LEU A 344 15.70 -37.53 -12.99
C LEU A 344 15.76 -38.94 -12.39
N LEU A 345 14.62 -39.52 -12.03
CA LEU A 345 14.53 -40.89 -11.52
C LEU A 345 15.10 -41.89 -12.53
N ILE A 346 14.68 -41.79 -13.80
CA ILE A 346 15.25 -42.61 -14.89
C ILE A 346 16.75 -42.38 -15.01
N ALA A 347 17.22 -41.13 -14.93
CA ALA A 347 18.63 -40.80 -15.09
C ALA A 347 19.51 -41.44 -14.00
N VAL A 348 19.03 -41.45 -12.75
CA VAL A 348 19.69 -42.09 -11.60
C VAL A 348 19.88 -43.60 -11.82
N PHE A 349 18.88 -44.29 -12.39
CA PHE A 349 18.97 -45.75 -12.61
C PHE A 349 19.60 -46.15 -13.96
N ALA A 350 19.29 -45.43 -15.04
CA ALA A 350 19.63 -45.83 -16.41
C ALA A 350 20.90 -45.16 -16.95
N THR A 351 21.22 -43.94 -16.49
CA THR A 351 22.26 -43.10 -17.14
C THR A 351 23.46 -42.76 -16.26
N ALA A 352 23.61 -43.39 -15.09
CA ALA A 352 24.79 -43.23 -14.23
C ALA A 352 26.14 -43.24 -15.00
N PRO A 353 26.38 -44.12 -16.00
CA PRO A 353 27.62 -44.04 -16.78
C PRO A 353 27.69 -42.88 -17.79
N MET A 354 26.56 -42.38 -18.30
CA MET A 354 26.55 -41.23 -19.24
C MET A 354 26.61 -39.88 -18.52
N ALA A 355 26.09 -39.79 -17.29
CA ALA A 355 26.17 -38.59 -16.46
C ALA A 355 27.62 -38.18 -16.14
N LYS A 356 28.55 -39.15 -16.15
CA LYS A 356 30.00 -38.91 -16.05
C LYS A 356 30.51 -37.91 -17.10
N TYR A 357 29.88 -37.83 -18.27
CA TYR A 357 30.34 -36.97 -19.38
C TYR A 357 29.55 -35.67 -19.52
N LEU A 358 28.73 -35.28 -18.54
CA LEU A 358 28.03 -33.99 -18.59
C LEU A 358 28.97 -32.85 -18.15
N PRO A 359 29.37 -31.93 -19.05
CA PRO A 359 30.30 -30.86 -18.69
C PRO A 359 29.62 -29.73 -17.92
N ARG A 360 30.23 -29.31 -16.80
CA ARG A 360 29.75 -28.17 -16.00
C ARG A 360 29.72 -26.86 -16.80
N THR A 361 30.62 -26.68 -17.76
CA THR A 361 30.66 -25.49 -18.63
C THR A 361 29.46 -25.38 -19.58
N ALA A 362 28.94 -26.51 -20.09
CA ALA A 362 27.72 -26.47 -20.91
C ALA A 362 26.50 -26.09 -20.06
N LEU A 363 26.42 -26.58 -18.82
CA LEU A 363 25.40 -26.17 -17.86
C LEU A 363 25.45 -24.67 -17.58
N ALA A 364 26.65 -24.13 -17.32
CA ALA A 364 26.88 -22.71 -17.12
C ALA A 364 26.39 -21.88 -18.33
N GLY A 365 26.73 -22.32 -19.55
CA GLY A 365 26.26 -21.68 -20.78
C GLY A 365 24.74 -21.66 -20.91
N VAL A 366 24.06 -22.77 -20.63
CA VAL A 366 22.59 -22.83 -20.61
C VAL A 366 22.00 -21.84 -19.59
N LEU A 367 22.54 -21.83 -18.37
CA LEU A 367 22.06 -20.96 -17.29
C LEU A 367 22.27 -19.47 -17.61
N ILE A 368 23.39 -19.09 -18.22
CA ILE A 368 23.64 -17.70 -18.66
C ILE A 368 22.60 -17.25 -19.69
N VAL A 369 22.33 -18.07 -20.71
CA VAL A 369 21.34 -17.74 -21.75
C VAL A 369 19.94 -17.56 -21.15
N VAL A 370 19.58 -18.44 -20.22
CA VAL A 370 18.31 -18.36 -19.50
C VAL A 370 18.23 -17.10 -18.64
N ALA A 371 19.28 -16.81 -17.87
CA ALA A 371 19.32 -15.70 -16.94
C ALA A 371 19.23 -14.33 -17.64
N ILE A 372 19.90 -14.16 -18.79
CA ILE A 372 19.77 -12.95 -19.63
C ILE A 372 18.35 -12.80 -20.15
N GLY A 373 17.67 -13.91 -20.47
CA GLY A 373 16.29 -13.91 -20.93
C GLY A 373 15.27 -13.40 -19.91
N MET A 374 15.63 -13.33 -18.63
CA MET A 374 14.75 -12.87 -17.55
C MET A 374 14.76 -11.35 -17.36
N ILE A 375 15.71 -10.66 -17.99
CA ILE A 375 15.85 -9.20 -17.89
C ILE A 375 14.88 -8.55 -18.88
N ASP A 376 13.71 -8.14 -18.39
CA ASP A 376 12.72 -7.41 -19.20
C ASP A 376 13.09 -5.93 -19.34
N ARG A 377 13.94 -5.64 -20.32
CA ARG A 377 14.38 -4.27 -20.63
C ARG A 377 13.23 -3.31 -20.92
N LYS A 378 12.12 -3.81 -21.49
CA LYS A 378 10.98 -2.95 -21.85
C LYS A 378 10.26 -2.48 -20.60
N GLU A 379 10.03 -3.38 -19.65
CA GLU A 379 9.39 -3.01 -18.39
C GLU A 379 10.29 -2.20 -17.47
N ILE A 380 11.60 -2.45 -17.44
CA ILE A 380 12.56 -1.60 -16.72
C ILE A 380 12.44 -0.14 -17.19
N VAL A 381 12.44 0.07 -18.52
CA VAL A 381 12.30 1.41 -19.09
C VAL A 381 10.94 2.02 -18.78
N ARG A 382 9.85 1.23 -18.86
CA ARG A 382 8.50 1.70 -18.56
C ARG A 382 8.36 2.15 -17.10
N ILE A 383 8.89 1.36 -16.16
CA ILE A 383 8.88 1.70 -14.72
C ILE A 383 9.73 2.95 -14.47
N TRP A 384 10.91 3.02 -15.07
CA TRP A 384 11.82 4.16 -14.92
C TRP A 384 11.22 5.48 -15.43
N GLN A 385 10.45 5.43 -16.52
CA GLN A 385 9.72 6.58 -17.08
C GLN A 385 8.40 6.88 -16.36
N GLY A 386 7.95 5.99 -15.46
CA GLY A 386 6.69 6.10 -14.71
C GLY A 386 6.80 6.99 -13.47
N THR A 387 6.42 6.48 -12.30
CA THR A 387 6.51 7.24 -11.05
C THR A 387 7.88 7.04 -10.38
N ARG A 388 8.42 8.11 -9.79
CA ARG A 388 9.70 8.05 -9.04
C ARG A 388 9.69 7.01 -7.92
N GLY A 389 8.52 6.80 -7.28
CA GLY A 389 8.37 5.80 -6.24
C GLY A 389 8.53 4.38 -6.76
N ASP A 390 7.94 4.07 -7.91
CA ASP A 390 8.07 2.74 -8.53
C ASP A 390 9.49 2.46 -9.02
N ALA A 391 10.14 3.48 -9.61
CA ALA A 391 11.54 3.39 -10.01
C ALA A 391 12.48 3.16 -8.81
N LEU A 392 12.24 3.84 -7.69
CA LEU A 392 12.99 3.64 -6.45
C LEU A 392 12.80 2.22 -5.90
N ILE A 393 11.57 1.72 -5.84
CA ILE A 393 11.28 0.34 -5.38
C ILE A 393 12.04 -0.67 -6.25
N MET A 394 11.93 -0.55 -7.58
CA MET A 394 12.63 -1.44 -8.51
C MET A 394 14.15 -1.38 -8.32
N LEU A 395 14.73 -0.18 -8.18
CA LEU A 395 16.16 0.02 -7.99
C LEU A 395 16.65 -0.59 -6.67
N VAL A 396 15.94 -0.36 -5.57
CA VAL A 396 16.30 -0.91 -4.26
C VAL A 396 16.22 -2.43 -4.27
N THR A 397 15.18 -3.01 -4.87
CA THR A 397 15.10 -4.48 -4.98
C THR A 397 16.20 -5.04 -5.89
N PHE A 398 16.50 -4.38 -7.02
CA PHE A 398 17.58 -4.80 -7.92
C PHE A 398 18.94 -4.79 -7.22
N ILE A 399 19.31 -3.67 -6.57
CA ILE A 399 20.57 -3.55 -5.83
C ILE A 399 20.58 -4.53 -4.66
N GLY A 400 19.50 -4.60 -3.87
CA GLY A 400 19.38 -5.52 -2.74
C GLY A 400 19.61 -6.98 -3.16
N THR A 401 19.11 -7.38 -4.33
CA THR A 401 19.27 -8.74 -4.85
C THR A 401 20.72 -9.07 -5.22
N LEU A 402 21.55 -8.07 -5.51
CA LEU A 402 22.98 -8.26 -5.84
C LEU A 402 23.87 -8.32 -4.61
N PHE A 403 23.53 -7.59 -3.54
CA PHE A 403 24.41 -7.39 -2.39
C PHE A 403 23.94 -8.09 -1.11
N ILE A 404 22.68 -8.50 -1.02
CA ILE A 404 22.09 -9.16 0.15
C ILE A 404 21.32 -10.40 -0.32
N ASP A 405 20.92 -11.29 0.61
CA ASP A 405 20.11 -12.44 0.23
C ASP A 405 18.79 -12.02 -0.43
N ILE A 406 18.44 -12.78 -1.45
CA ILE A 406 17.27 -12.59 -2.30
C ILE A 406 15.98 -12.34 -1.50
N ALA A 407 15.77 -13.12 -0.43
CA ALA A 407 14.56 -12.99 0.39
C ALA A 407 14.46 -11.62 1.08
N PHE A 408 15.58 -11.13 1.63
CA PHE A 408 15.62 -9.81 2.26
C PHE A 408 15.51 -8.68 1.23
N ALA A 409 16.08 -8.84 0.03
CA ALA A 409 15.94 -7.88 -1.05
C ALA A 409 14.48 -7.68 -1.46
N ILE A 410 13.73 -8.78 -1.57
CA ILE A 410 12.29 -8.77 -1.86
C ILE A 410 11.53 -8.11 -0.71
N LEU A 411 11.81 -8.50 0.54
CA LEU A 411 11.15 -7.93 1.71
C LEU A 411 11.38 -6.42 1.82
N ALA A 412 12.60 -5.95 1.59
CA ALA A 412 12.93 -4.52 1.56
C ALA A 412 12.11 -3.79 0.49
N GLY A 413 11.99 -4.37 -0.71
CA GLY A 413 11.13 -3.85 -1.78
C GLY A 413 9.65 -3.73 -1.36
N ILE A 414 9.11 -4.76 -0.72
CA ILE A 414 7.73 -4.77 -0.20
C ILE A 414 7.55 -3.69 0.88
N LEU A 415 8.47 -3.61 1.85
CA LEU A 415 8.39 -2.64 2.93
C LEU A 415 8.45 -1.20 2.42
N ILE A 416 9.31 -0.91 1.44
CA ILE A 416 9.37 0.41 0.80
C ILE A 416 8.09 0.68 0.01
N SER A 417 7.56 -0.31 -0.72
CA SER A 417 6.28 -0.17 -1.42
C SER A 417 5.14 0.14 -0.47
N PHE A 418 5.10 -0.51 0.70
CA PHE A 418 4.12 -0.28 1.74
C PHE A 418 4.30 1.10 2.38
N ALA A 419 5.52 1.49 2.73
CA ALA A 419 5.82 2.80 3.30
C ALA A 419 5.45 3.94 2.35
N LEU A 420 5.75 3.81 1.05
CA LEU A 420 5.38 4.80 0.04
C LEU A 420 3.86 4.86 -0.18
N TYR A 421 3.17 3.72 -0.13
CA TYR A 421 1.71 3.68 -0.19
C TYR A 421 1.10 4.40 1.01
N LEU A 422 1.51 4.04 2.23
CA LEU A 422 1.04 4.68 3.46
C LEU A 422 1.32 6.17 3.48
N TRP A 423 2.52 6.61 3.09
CA TRP A 423 2.86 8.03 2.99
C TRP A 423 1.89 8.76 2.07
N ARG A 424 1.60 8.19 0.88
CA ARG A 424 0.70 8.81 -0.09
C ARG A 424 -0.74 8.89 0.42
N THR A 425 -1.22 7.88 1.14
CA THR A 425 -2.60 7.88 1.68
C THR A 425 -2.73 8.71 2.95
N SER A 426 -1.64 8.92 3.69
CA SER A 426 -1.58 9.76 4.89
C SER A 426 -1.64 11.27 4.61
N LEU A 427 -1.50 11.68 3.35
CA LEU A 427 -1.59 13.08 2.92
C LEU A 427 -2.76 13.28 1.93
N PRO A 428 -4.02 13.04 2.37
CA PRO A 428 -5.18 13.28 1.52
C PRO A 428 -5.24 14.76 1.14
N ARG A 429 -5.69 15.04 -0.07
CA ARG A 429 -5.78 16.44 -0.53
C ARG A 429 -7.01 17.09 0.09
N VAL A 430 -6.79 18.18 0.80
CA VAL A 430 -7.85 19.03 1.34
C VAL A 430 -7.79 20.35 0.58
N HIS A 431 -8.89 20.73 -0.06
CA HIS A 431 -8.95 21.93 -0.91
C HIS A 431 -10.14 22.81 -0.54
N GLN A 432 -9.90 24.11 -0.34
CA GLN A 432 -10.99 25.08 -0.40
C GLN A 432 -11.54 25.16 -1.82
N VAL A 433 -12.85 25.05 -1.97
CA VAL A 433 -13.52 25.03 -3.26
C VAL A 433 -14.54 26.15 -3.38
N VAL A 434 -14.74 26.61 -4.61
CA VAL A 434 -15.74 27.62 -4.95
C VAL A 434 -16.59 27.12 -6.11
N PRO A 435 -17.80 27.68 -6.31
CA PRO A 435 -18.61 27.34 -7.48
C PRO A 435 -17.90 27.67 -8.79
N ASP A 436 -18.14 26.85 -9.81
CA ASP A 436 -17.87 27.17 -11.20
C ASP A 436 -18.74 28.35 -11.68
N GLU A 437 -18.47 28.85 -12.89
CA GLU A 437 -19.15 30.05 -13.42
C GLU A 437 -20.66 29.84 -13.60
N GLN A 438 -21.08 28.59 -13.80
CA GLN A 438 -22.49 28.21 -13.95
C GLN A 438 -23.16 27.85 -12.62
N TYR A 439 -22.43 27.90 -11.49
CA TYR A 439 -22.89 27.53 -10.15
C TYR A 439 -23.46 26.10 -10.05
N LYS A 440 -22.91 25.17 -10.84
CA LYS A 440 -23.31 23.75 -10.87
C LYS A 440 -22.32 22.85 -10.16
N HIS A 441 -21.04 23.18 -10.21
CA HIS A 441 -19.99 22.35 -9.64
C HIS A 441 -19.07 23.17 -8.74
N PHE A 442 -18.63 22.56 -7.66
CA PHE A 442 -17.57 23.12 -6.83
C PHE A 442 -16.23 22.57 -7.30
N SER A 443 -15.26 23.46 -7.47
CA SER A 443 -13.91 23.11 -7.90
C SER A 443 -12.88 23.99 -7.20
N PHE A 444 -11.68 23.45 -7.03
CA PHE A 444 -10.54 24.22 -6.55
C PHE A 444 -10.12 25.23 -7.63
N GLN A 445 -10.18 26.52 -7.31
CA GLN A 445 -9.81 27.60 -8.23
C GLN A 445 -8.89 28.59 -7.52
N LYS A 446 -7.58 28.46 -7.76
CA LYS A 446 -6.52 29.22 -7.06
C LYS A 446 -6.70 30.75 -7.11
N ASN A 447 -7.27 31.29 -8.19
CA ASN A 447 -7.35 32.73 -8.43
C ASN A 447 -8.72 33.33 -8.10
N LYS A 448 -9.68 32.55 -7.59
CA LYS A 448 -10.99 33.08 -7.19
C LYS A 448 -11.00 33.40 -5.70
N PRO A 449 -11.61 34.53 -5.30
CA PRO A 449 -11.72 34.87 -3.90
C PRO A 449 -12.73 33.97 -3.19
N TYR A 450 -12.50 33.73 -1.89
CA TYR A 450 -13.37 32.94 -1.03
C TYR A 450 -14.38 33.82 -0.29
N CYS A 451 -15.49 33.23 0.16
CA CYS A 451 -16.49 33.96 0.95
C CYS A 451 -15.91 34.27 2.34
N PRO A 452 -16.01 35.51 2.86
CA PRO A 452 -15.53 35.84 4.19
C PRO A 452 -16.27 35.11 5.33
N GLN A 453 -17.50 34.61 5.11
CA GLN A 453 -18.30 34.03 6.20
C GLN A 453 -18.38 32.50 6.14
N LEU A 454 -18.23 31.90 4.96
CA LEU A 454 -18.41 30.46 4.72
C LEU A 454 -17.21 29.89 3.98
N GLY A 455 -16.50 28.97 4.62
CA GLY A 455 -15.53 28.10 3.96
C GLY A 455 -16.22 26.86 3.39
N VAL A 456 -15.89 26.47 2.17
CA VAL A 456 -16.31 25.18 1.58
C VAL A 456 -15.06 24.37 1.28
N VAL A 457 -14.97 23.17 1.84
CA VAL A 457 -13.78 22.32 1.74
C VAL A 457 -14.14 20.95 1.19
N ASP A 458 -13.37 20.51 0.19
CA ASP A 458 -13.36 19.14 -0.31
C ASP A 458 -12.26 18.33 0.39
N ILE A 459 -12.64 17.18 0.94
CA ILE A 459 -11.70 16.17 1.44
C ILE A 459 -11.59 15.05 0.39
N LEU A 460 -10.40 14.90 -0.18
CA LEU A 460 -10.10 13.90 -1.21
C LEU A 460 -9.23 12.79 -0.63
N GLY A 461 -9.86 11.81 0.01
CA GLY A 461 -9.22 10.65 0.60
C GLY A 461 -9.93 10.15 1.86
N ASP A 462 -9.49 9.01 2.37
CA ASP A 462 -10.08 8.39 3.56
C ASP A 462 -9.59 9.05 4.85
N LEU A 463 -10.44 9.06 5.88
CA LEU A 463 -10.14 9.62 7.20
C LEU A 463 -9.76 8.50 8.17
N TYR A 464 -8.46 8.25 8.31
CA TYR A 464 -7.95 7.25 9.25
C TYR A 464 -6.82 7.81 10.10
N PHE A 465 -6.39 7.07 11.13
CA PHE A 465 -5.36 7.49 12.09
C PHE A 465 -4.09 8.10 11.45
N GLY A 466 -3.72 7.66 10.24
CA GLY A 466 -2.54 8.16 9.54
C GLY A 466 -2.77 9.43 8.72
N ALA A 467 -4.02 9.88 8.54
CA ALA A 467 -4.39 11.01 7.68
C ALA A 467 -5.04 12.17 8.46
N VAL A 468 -5.64 11.90 9.62
CA VAL A 468 -6.44 12.88 10.37
C VAL A 468 -5.68 14.14 10.75
N ASN A 469 -4.44 14.02 11.24
CA ASN A 469 -3.65 15.19 11.64
C ASN A 469 -3.42 16.15 10.46
N HIS A 470 -3.11 15.60 9.27
CA HIS A 470 -2.91 16.44 8.08
C HIS A 470 -4.20 17.16 7.66
N VAL A 471 -5.34 16.46 7.72
CA VAL A 471 -6.65 17.06 7.36
C VAL A 471 -7.03 18.15 8.36
N GLU A 472 -6.90 17.88 9.65
CA GLU A 472 -7.21 18.82 10.73
C GLU A 472 -6.32 20.06 10.65
N GLU A 473 -5.00 19.89 10.55
CA GLU A 473 -4.05 20.99 10.39
C GLU A 473 -4.36 21.84 9.14
N THR A 474 -4.70 21.20 8.01
CA THR A 474 -5.02 21.94 6.78
C THR A 474 -6.31 22.75 6.93
N ILE A 475 -7.34 22.20 7.59
CA ILE A 475 -8.59 22.93 7.89
C ILE A 475 -8.32 24.09 8.86
N TYR A 476 -7.48 23.90 9.87
CA TYR A 476 -7.10 24.96 10.78
C TYR A 476 -6.27 26.06 10.11
N GLN A 477 -5.33 25.70 9.21
CA GLN A 477 -4.62 26.68 8.38
C GLN A 477 -5.58 27.52 7.54
N TYR A 478 -6.61 26.91 6.95
CA TYR A 478 -7.66 27.63 6.22
C TYR A 478 -8.47 28.58 7.09
N MET A 479 -8.78 28.14 8.32
CA MET A 479 -9.46 28.97 9.32
C MET A 479 -8.59 30.14 9.79
N GLU A 480 -7.28 29.96 9.96
CA GLU A 480 -6.32 31.02 10.31
C GLU A 480 -6.14 32.03 9.19
N GLN A 481 -6.07 31.56 7.93
CA GLN A 481 -6.00 32.42 6.75
C GLN A 481 -7.30 33.22 6.53
N ASN A 482 -8.44 32.73 7.04
CA ASN A 482 -9.74 33.38 6.89
C ASN A 482 -10.50 33.49 8.24
N PRO A 483 -10.06 34.33 9.20
CA PRO A 483 -10.61 34.37 10.56
C PRO A 483 -12.10 34.77 10.66
N SER A 484 -12.63 35.41 9.62
CA SER A 484 -14.04 35.77 9.49
C SER A 484 -14.94 34.59 9.09
N GLN A 485 -14.37 33.49 8.55
CA GLN A 485 -15.10 32.30 8.15
C GLN A 485 -15.50 31.49 9.38
N ARG A 486 -16.65 31.83 9.96
CA ARG A 486 -17.20 31.13 11.13
C ARG A 486 -17.99 29.88 10.75
N PHE A 487 -18.40 29.73 9.49
CA PHE A 487 -19.13 28.54 9.03
C PHE A 487 -18.26 27.71 8.08
N LEU A 488 -18.33 26.39 8.22
CA LEU A 488 -17.61 25.43 7.39
C LEU A 488 -18.56 24.41 6.78
N LEU A 489 -18.54 24.27 5.45
CA LEU A 489 -19.19 23.20 4.73
C LEU A 489 -18.14 22.20 4.24
N ILE A 490 -18.17 20.98 4.78
CA ILE A 490 -17.27 19.90 4.38
C ILE A 490 -18.00 18.97 3.40
N ARG A 491 -17.39 18.78 2.23
CA ARG A 491 -17.88 17.90 1.19
C ARG A 491 -17.18 16.55 1.30
N MET A 492 -17.94 15.52 1.68
CA MET A 492 -17.43 14.18 2.02
C MET A 492 -17.53 13.17 0.86
N HIS A 493 -17.82 13.63 -0.36
CA HIS A 493 -18.12 12.79 -1.52
C HIS A 493 -17.00 11.79 -1.91
N ASN A 494 -15.74 12.09 -1.56
CA ASN A 494 -14.59 11.22 -1.84
C ASN A 494 -14.01 10.56 -0.58
N VAL A 495 -14.72 10.64 0.55
CA VAL A 495 -14.36 9.96 1.81
C VAL A 495 -15.15 8.65 1.89
N ASN A 496 -14.50 7.54 1.50
CA ASN A 496 -15.16 6.22 1.46
C ASN A 496 -15.00 5.46 2.78
N HIS A 497 -13.92 5.75 3.51
CA HIS A 497 -13.63 5.15 4.79
C HIS A 497 -13.33 6.22 5.84
N CYS A 498 -13.83 5.97 7.05
CA CYS A 498 -13.56 6.75 8.23
C CYS A 498 -13.37 5.77 9.40
N ASP A 499 -12.32 5.94 10.18
CA ASP A 499 -12.12 5.21 11.44
C ASP A 499 -12.49 6.06 12.66
N PHE A 500 -12.29 5.53 13.86
CA PHE A 500 -12.62 6.24 15.09
C PHE A 500 -11.77 7.51 15.29
N SER A 501 -10.50 7.50 14.86
CA SER A 501 -9.66 8.70 14.86
C SER A 501 -10.21 9.77 13.92
N GLY A 502 -10.74 9.36 12.76
CA GLY A 502 -11.46 10.23 11.82
C GLY A 502 -12.69 10.89 12.45
N ILE A 503 -13.47 10.14 13.22
CA ILE A 503 -14.60 10.68 13.98
C ILE A 503 -14.12 11.72 15.00
N HIS A 504 -13.12 11.39 15.82
CA HIS A 504 -12.61 12.32 16.84
C HIS A 504 -12.06 13.62 16.23
N MET A 505 -11.39 13.52 15.08
CA MET A 505 -10.93 14.69 14.33
C MET A 505 -12.12 15.59 13.91
N LEU A 506 -13.19 15.00 13.38
CA LEU A 506 -14.39 15.76 13.02
C LEU A 506 -15.06 16.39 14.25
N GLU A 507 -15.08 15.70 15.39
CA GLU A 507 -15.59 16.24 16.65
C GLU A 507 -14.83 17.47 17.13
N ASN A 508 -13.49 17.43 17.03
CA ASN A 508 -12.63 18.57 17.35
C ASN A 508 -12.94 19.75 16.42
N ILE A 509 -13.01 19.53 15.11
CA ILE A 509 -13.34 20.56 14.13
C ILE A 509 -14.70 21.19 14.46
N VAL A 510 -15.73 20.38 14.73
CA VAL A 510 -17.06 20.87 15.13
C VAL A 510 -16.99 21.73 16.39
N GLN A 511 -16.27 21.26 17.41
CA GLN A 511 -16.12 21.98 18.66
C GLN A 511 -15.41 23.34 18.45
N THR A 512 -14.28 23.36 17.75
CA THR A 512 -13.51 24.58 17.50
C THR A 512 -14.31 25.63 16.71
N TYR A 513 -15.05 25.22 15.68
CA TYR A 513 -15.90 26.14 14.92
C TYR A 513 -17.07 26.70 15.76
N ARG A 514 -17.65 25.90 16.66
CA ARG A 514 -18.72 26.32 17.58
C ARG A 514 -18.24 27.25 18.69
N GLU A 515 -17.06 27.00 19.26
CA GLU A 515 -16.41 27.90 20.23
C GLU A 515 -16.16 29.28 19.61
N LYS A 516 -15.89 29.32 18.30
CA LYS A 516 -15.80 30.55 17.52
C LYS A 516 -17.16 31.14 17.12
N GLY A 517 -18.28 30.58 17.55
CA GLY A 517 -19.61 31.15 17.33
C GLY A 517 -20.19 30.90 15.93
N GLY A 518 -19.68 29.90 15.21
CA GLY A 518 -20.32 29.39 13.99
C GLY A 518 -20.62 27.90 14.09
N ASP A 519 -20.60 27.18 12.97
CA ASP A 519 -21.00 25.77 12.93
C ASP A 519 -20.43 25.05 11.69
N VAL A 520 -20.49 23.71 11.72
CA VAL A 520 -19.99 22.84 10.65
C VAL A 520 -21.15 22.08 10.01
N PHE A 521 -21.09 21.93 8.69
CA PHE A 521 -22.08 21.24 7.87
C PHE A 521 -21.41 20.17 7.01
N LEU A 522 -22.10 19.04 6.81
CA LEU A 522 -21.61 17.94 5.97
C LEU A 522 -22.55 17.70 4.79
N VAL A 523 -21.98 17.38 3.62
CA VAL A 523 -22.73 16.90 2.45
C VAL A 523 -22.11 15.62 1.89
N ARG A 524 -22.93 14.77 1.26
CA ARG A 524 -22.49 13.57 0.52
C ARG A 524 -21.64 12.60 1.36
N VAL A 525 -22.05 12.32 2.60
CA VAL A 525 -21.40 11.31 3.43
C VAL A 525 -21.71 9.91 2.89
N ASP A 526 -20.69 9.08 2.67
CA ASP A 526 -20.87 7.68 2.27
C ASP A 526 -21.65 6.88 3.33
N TYR A 527 -22.43 5.88 2.91
CA TYR A 527 -23.24 5.07 3.80
C TYR A 527 -22.42 4.39 4.92
N ARG A 528 -21.21 3.90 4.62
CA ARG A 528 -20.35 3.23 5.62
C ARG A 528 -19.86 4.21 6.68
N VAL A 529 -19.47 5.41 6.25
CA VAL A 529 -19.04 6.50 7.14
C VAL A 529 -20.20 6.97 8.00
N ASN A 530 -21.39 7.15 7.41
CA ASN A 530 -22.59 7.56 8.13
C ASN A 530 -23.01 6.53 9.19
N LYS A 531 -22.88 5.22 8.88
CA LYS A 531 -23.15 4.15 9.85
C LYS A 531 -22.22 4.25 11.06
N LEU A 532 -20.92 4.50 10.84
CA LEU A 532 -19.97 4.71 11.93
C LEU A 532 -20.34 5.97 12.73
N MET A 533 -20.56 7.10 12.07
CA MET A 533 -20.97 8.37 12.69
C MET A 533 -22.24 8.24 13.55
N THR A 534 -23.20 7.43 13.12
CA THR A 534 -24.42 7.17 13.89
C THR A 534 -24.09 6.33 15.13
N SER A 535 -23.31 5.26 14.96
CA SER A 535 -22.97 4.36 16.06
C SER A 535 -22.08 4.99 17.14
N THR A 536 -21.28 6.00 16.78
CA THR A 536 -20.41 6.73 17.72
C THR A 536 -21.10 7.95 18.35
N GLY A 537 -22.34 8.28 17.97
CA GLY A 537 -23.05 9.48 18.44
C GLY A 537 -22.59 10.79 17.78
N PHE A 538 -21.72 10.73 16.77
CA PHE A 538 -21.26 11.92 16.04
C PHE A 538 -22.41 12.65 15.36
N CYS A 539 -23.41 11.92 14.83
CA CYS A 539 -24.57 12.54 14.18
C CYS A 539 -25.37 13.43 15.15
N ASP A 540 -25.51 13.01 16.41
CA ASP A 540 -26.21 13.77 17.43
C ASP A 540 -25.37 14.96 17.89
N ARG A 541 -24.04 14.79 18.00
CA ARG A 541 -23.11 15.88 18.34
C ARG A 541 -23.09 16.97 17.25
N LEU A 542 -23.05 16.58 15.98
CA LEU A 542 -23.15 17.52 14.86
C LEU A 542 -24.57 18.12 14.77
N GLY A 543 -25.59 17.32 15.06
CA GLY A 543 -26.99 17.66 14.86
C GLY A 543 -27.46 17.23 13.47
N TRP A 544 -28.55 16.47 13.42
CA TRP A 544 -29.12 15.93 12.17
C TRP A 544 -29.43 17.00 11.12
N GLN A 545 -29.75 18.22 11.56
CA GLN A 545 -30.01 19.37 10.69
C GLN A 545 -28.78 19.89 9.93
N ASN A 546 -27.57 19.51 10.34
CA ASN A 546 -26.32 19.95 9.73
C ASN A 546 -25.81 18.98 8.64
N PHE A 547 -26.51 17.86 8.43
CA PHE A 547 -26.33 17.01 7.27
C PHE A 547 -27.22 17.52 6.12
N LEU A 548 -26.60 18.14 5.14
CA LEU A 548 -27.30 18.83 4.06
C LEU A 548 -27.27 18.02 2.76
N THR A 549 -28.27 18.28 1.91
CA THR A 549 -28.26 17.85 0.51
C THR A 549 -27.40 18.80 -0.30
N GLU A 550 -26.50 18.28 -1.15
CA GLU A 550 -25.50 19.07 -1.88
C GLU A 550 -26.09 20.29 -2.62
N ASP A 551 -27.17 20.10 -3.37
CA ASP A 551 -27.77 21.15 -4.21
C ASP A 551 -28.36 22.32 -3.41
N LEU A 552 -28.76 22.08 -2.16
CA LEU A 552 -29.40 23.07 -1.29
C LEU A 552 -28.49 23.51 -0.14
N ALA A 553 -27.29 22.94 -0.02
CA ALA A 553 -26.44 23.15 1.16
C ALA A 553 -26.04 24.61 1.31
N VAL A 554 -25.54 25.23 0.24
CA VAL A 554 -25.15 26.65 0.27
C VAL A 554 -26.38 27.54 0.47
N SER A 555 -27.49 27.29 -0.23
CA SER A 555 -28.72 28.07 -0.02
C SER A 555 -29.21 27.99 1.43
N HIS A 556 -29.21 26.80 2.03
CA HIS A 556 -29.62 26.60 3.41
C HIS A 556 -28.74 27.40 4.38
N ILE A 557 -27.41 27.30 4.23
CA ILE A 557 -26.46 28.02 5.07
C ILE A 557 -26.60 29.54 4.87
N PHE A 558 -26.73 29.98 3.62
CA PHE A 558 -26.82 31.38 3.23
C PHE A 558 -28.02 32.09 3.87
N TYR A 559 -29.22 31.51 3.78
CA TYR A 559 -30.43 32.17 4.27
C TYR A 559 -30.65 32.03 5.78
N LYS A 560 -30.11 30.97 6.41
CA LYS A 560 -30.39 30.66 7.82
C LYS A 560 -29.26 31.10 8.77
N TYR A 561 -28.01 31.10 8.33
CA TYR A 561 -26.84 31.28 9.21
C TYR A 561 -25.97 32.48 8.85
N LEU A 562 -25.80 32.78 7.55
CA LEU A 562 -24.96 33.91 7.15
C LEU A 562 -25.62 35.25 7.49
N ASP A 563 -24.80 36.21 7.91
CA ASP A 563 -25.27 37.56 8.28
C ASP A 563 -25.46 38.42 7.01
N PRO A 564 -26.70 38.81 6.65
CA PRO A 564 -26.96 39.58 5.45
C PRO A 564 -26.26 40.95 5.46
N ALA A 565 -26.04 41.55 6.65
CA ALA A 565 -25.37 42.83 6.75
C ALA A 565 -23.90 42.70 6.31
N VAL A 566 -23.22 41.64 6.73
CA VAL A 566 -21.85 41.36 6.29
C VAL A 566 -21.82 41.08 4.78
N CYS A 567 -22.78 40.31 4.26
CA CYS A 567 -22.88 40.03 2.82
C CYS A 567 -23.08 41.27 1.94
N ILE A 568 -23.83 42.27 2.42
CA ILE A 568 -24.21 43.49 1.68
C ILE A 568 -23.14 44.59 1.83
N TYR A 569 -22.62 44.79 3.04
CA TYR A 569 -21.84 45.97 3.40
C TYR A 569 -20.34 45.72 3.60
N GLU A 570 -19.93 44.49 3.96
CA GLU A 570 -18.52 44.18 4.29
C GLU A 570 -17.87 43.22 3.29
N CYS A 571 -18.65 42.34 2.67
CA CYS A 571 -18.13 41.32 1.80
C CYS A 571 -17.69 41.92 0.45
N PRO A 572 -16.40 41.90 0.09
CA PRO A 572 -15.94 42.49 -1.18
C PRO A 572 -16.31 41.63 -2.40
N VAL A 573 -16.60 40.34 -2.22
CA VAL A 573 -16.65 39.34 -3.32
C VAL A 573 -17.97 38.58 -3.43
N LYS A 574 -18.42 38.28 -4.66
CA LYS A 574 -19.69 37.56 -4.92
C LYS A 574 -19.38 36.11 -5.33
N VAL A 575 -19.23 35.23 -4.35
CA VAL A 575 -18.77 33.84 -4.58
C VAL A 575 -19.90 32.88 -4.97
N PHE A 576 -21.05 32.95 -4.29
CA PHE A 576 -22.15 32.00 -4.47
C PHE A 576 -23.27 32.54 -5.36
N LYS A 577 -24.17 31.67 -5.82
CA LYS A 577 -25.32 32.07 -6.66
C LYS A 577 -26.25 33.02 -5.90
N GLU A 578 -26.44 32.76 -4.61
CA GLU A 578 -27.35 33.47 -3.71
C GLU A 578 -26.92 34.92 -3.48
N CYS A 579 -25.61 35.21 -3.53
CA CYS A 579 -25.11 36.57 -3.32
C CYS A 579 -25.05 37.42 -4.59
N GLN A 580 -25.35 36.85 -5.78
CA GLN A 580 -25.29 37.60 -7.04
C GLN A 580 -26.31 38.74 -7.07
N ASN A 581 -27.50 38.51 -6.52
CA ASN A 581 -28.60 39.48 -6.50
C ASN A 581 -28.54 40.44 -5.31
N LEU A 582 -27.55 40.32 -4.42
CA LEU A 582 -27.42 41.25 -3.31
C LEU A 582 -26.90 42.62 -3.79
N PRO A 583 -27.52 43.73 -3.34
CA PRO A 583 -26.95 45.06 -3.54
C PRO A 583 -25.66 45.11 -2.73
N LYS A 584 -24.53 45.34 -3.40
CA LYS A 584 -23.27 45.57 -2.67
C LYS A 584 -23.07 47.05 -2.49
N GLN A 585 -23.33 47.51 -1.29
CA GLN A 585 -23.00 48.87 -0.88
C GLN A 585 -21.70 48.77 -0.08
N LEU A 586 -20.59 48.68 -0.81
CA LEU A 586 -19.27 48.89 -0.21
C LEU A 586 -19.22 50.37 0.15
N TYR A 587 -19.38 50.70 1.43
CA TYR A 587 -19.06 52.03 1.95
C TYR A 587 -17.53 52.19 1.89
N LEU A 588 -17.02 52.36 0.68
CA LEU A 588 -15.66 52.81 0.40
C LEU A 588 -15.65 54.32 0.67
N GLU A 589 -15.22 54.73 1.87
CA GLU A 589 -14.04 55.60 2.04
C GLU A 589 -13.75 56.00 3.50
N ASP A 590 -14.72 56.00 4.44
CA ASP A 590 -14.46 56.52 5.80
C ASP A 590 -15.07 55.69 6.97
N ILE A 591 -15.18 54.36 6.84
CA ILE A 591 -15.39 53.53 8.03
C ILE A 591 -14.00 53.21 8.58
N PRO A 592 -13.58 53.73 9.76
CA PRO A 592 -12.37 53.25 10.38
C PRO A 592 -12.53 51.74 10.53
N VAL A 593 -11.66 50.98 9.86
CA VAL A 593 -11.50 49.57 10.18
C VAL A 593 -11.28 49.56 11.69
N LEU A 594 -12.15 48.88 12.43
CA LEU A 594 -11.90 48.57 13.84
C LEU A 594 -10.72 47.59 13.86
N GLU A 595 -9.55 48.11 13.48
CA GLU A 595 -8.26 47.47 13.56
C GLU A 595 -7.89 47.45 15.03
N LYS A 596 -7.59 46.23 15.47
CA LYS A 596 -7.23 45.83 16.82
C LYS A 596 -8.36 45.85 17.83
N GLU A 597 -8.27 44.84 18.68
CA GLU A 597 -8.94 44.73 19.98
C GLU A 597 -8.79 46.05 20.76
N LEU A 598 -9.72 46.98 20.54
CA LEU A 598 -10.02 47.97 21.55
C LEU A 598 -10.60 47.16 22.73
N LEU A 599 -9.81 47.08 23.79
CA LEU A 599 -10.18 46.66 25.14
C LEU A 599 -11.29 47.60 25.64
N VAL A 600 -12.48 47.46 25.08
CA VAL A 600 -13.67 48.14 25.58
C VAL A 600 -14.20 47.23 26.68
N GLU A 601 -14.31 47.80 27.88
CA GLU A 601 -15.07 47.23 29.00
C GLU A 601 -16.36 46.59 28.48
N SER A 602 -16.78 45.48 29.10
CA SER A 602 -17.97 44.74 28.68
C SER A 602 -19.13 45.70 28.46
N ILE A 603 -19.59 45.82 27.21
CA ILE A 603 -20.78 46.60 26.87
C ILE A 603 -21.90 46.11 27.77
N LEU A 604 -22.42 47.02 28.59
CA LEU A 604 -23.48 46.71 29.53
C LEU A 604 -24.71 46.25 28.76
N GLU A 605 -25.19 45.05 29.05
CA GLU A 605 -26.40 44.51 28.43
C GLU A 605 -27.60 44.67 29.36
N VAL A 606 -28.75 45.02 28.80
CA VAL A 606 -30.03 45.07 29.52
C VAL A 606 -30.95 43.98 28.96
N LYS A 607 -31.66 43.24 29.83
CA LYS A 607 -32.66 42.25 29.41
C LYS A 607 -33.96 42.95 28.98
N ALA A 608 -34.75 42.32 28.11
CA ALA A 608 -35.99 42.90 27.58
C ALA A 608 -36.97 43.31 28.69
N ALA A 609 -37.30 42.44 29.64
CA ALA A 609 -38.18 42.75 30.77
C ALA A 609 -37.66 43.91 31.65
N ALA A 610 -36.34 43.97 31.88
CA ALA A 610 -35.74 45.04 32.69
C ALA A 610 -35.80 46.39 31.96
N LEU A 611 -35.51 46.38 30.65
CA LEU A 611 -35.62 47.58 29.81
C LEU A 611 -37.08 48.07 29.74
N TRP A 612 -38.05 47.15 29.68
CA TRP A 612 -39.47 47.50 29.70
C TRP A 612 -39.90 48.23 30.99
N GLU A 613 -39.45 47.76 32.15
CA GLU A 613 -39.71 48.45 33.42
C GLU A 613 -39.00 49.82 33.51
N GLU A 614 -37.80 49.93 32.97
CA GLU A 614 -37.08 51.20 32.92
C GLU A 614 -37.78 52.25 32.03
N ILE A 615 -38.35 51.83 30.89
CA ILE A 615 -39.15 52.70 30.02
C ILE A 615 -40.35 53.30 30.77
N ARG A 616 -40.98 52.51 31.66
CA ARG A 616 -42.15 52.92 32.44
C ARG A 616 -41.81 53.80 33.65
N THR A 617 -40.60 53.67 34.20
CA THR A 617 -40.24 54.28 35.50
C THR A 617 -39.24 55.43 35.39
N LYS A 618 -38.44 55.49 34.31
CA LYS A 618 -37.34 56.45 34.11
C LYS A 618 -37.38 57.13 32.74
N GLU A 619 -38.57 57.55 32.33
CA GLU A 619 -38.86 58.00 30.97
C GLU A 619 -37.98 59.15 30.45
N ASN A 620 -37.55 60.08 31.33
CA ASN A 620 -36.83 61.28 30.90
C ASN A 620 -35.31 61.09 30.77
N ASP A 621 -34.76 59.98 31.25
CA ASP A 621 -33.31 59.72 31.34
C ASP A 621 -32.81 58.62 30.37
N LEU A 622 -33.68 58.11 29.49
CA LEU A 622 -33.42 56.96 28.62
C LEU A 622 -33.66 57.31 27.14
N ILE A 623 -32.66 57.06 26.28
CA ILE A 623 -32.75 57.18 24.82
C ILE A 623 -32.61 55.78 24.23
N ILE A 624 -33.59 55.35 23.43
CA ILE A 624 -33.57 54.04 22.77
C ILE A 624 -33.34 54.26 21.28
N VAL A 625 -32.28 53.66 20.75
CA VAL A 625 -31.88 53.84 19.35
C VAL A 625 -31.94 52.50 18.63
N ASP A 626 -32.89 52.39 17.71
CA ASP A 626 -33.05 51.23 16.86
C ASP A 626 -32.16 51.35 15.62
N VAL A 627 -31.11 50.53 15.58
CA VAL A 627 -30.11 50.54 14.51
C VAL A 627 -30.44 49.62 13.34
N ARG A 628 -31.69 49.14 13.28
CA ARG A 628 -32.19 48.35 12.14
C ARG A 628 -32.60 49.26 10.98
N GLU A 629 -32.84 48.64 9.83
CA GLU A 629 -33.40 49.36 8.68
C GLU A 629 -34.84 49.82 8.95
N PRO A 630 -35.33 50.91 8.33
CA PRO A 630 -36.68 51.43 8.58
C PRO A 630 -37.78 50.37 8.39
N ARG A 631 -37.61 49.47 7.41
CA ARG A 631 -38.54 48.34 7.18
C ARG A 631 -38.65 47.39 8.38
N GLU A 632 -37.56 47.13 9.09
CA GLU A 632 -37.53 46.23 10.25
C GLU A 632 -38.14 46.93 11.47
N TYR A 633 -37.95 48.24 11.58
CA TYR A 633 -38.55 49.09 12.62
C TYR A 633 -40.08 49.16 12.47
N HIS A 634 -40.59 49.31 11.24
CA HIS A 634 -42.04 49.35 10.96
C HIS A 634 -42.76 48.02 11.22
N GLN A 635 -42.05 46.88 11.23
CA GLN A 635 -42.64 45.57 11.55
C GLN A 635 -42.89 45.37 13.05
N GLY A 636 -42.31 46.23 13.88
CA GLY A 636 -42.39 46.13 15.34
C GLY A 636 -41.13 46.71 15.95
N HIS A 637 -41.28 47.64 16.89
CA HIS A 637 -40.19 48.34 17.56
C HIS A 637 -40.53 48.55 19.04
N ILE A 638 -39.50 48.86 19.83
CA ILE A 638 -39.69 49.22 21.24
C ILE A 638 -40.34 50.60 21.30
N PRO A 639 -41.34 50.83 22.16
CA PRO A 639 -41.96 52.16 22.30
C PRO A 639 -40.92 53.25 22.57
N LYS A 640 -41.12 54.42 21.94
CA LYS A 640 -40.25 55.60 22.03
C LYS A 640 -38.83 55.40 21.48
N ALA A 641 -38.55 54.29 20.79
CA ALA A 641 -37.28 54.10 20.10
C ALA A 641 -37.18 54.98 18.86
N GLU A 642 -36.05 55.65 18.68
CA GLU A 642 -35.73 56.39 17.44
C GLU A 642 -35.03 55.47 16.45
N THR A 643 -35.44 55.49 15.18
CA THR A 643 -34.78 54.70 14.13
C THR A 643 -33.58 55.44 13.54
N VAL A 644 -32.39 54.90 13.80
CA VAL A 644 -31.13 55.41 13.25
C VAL A 644 -30.35 54.22 12.70
N PRO A 645 -30.55 53.85 11.42
CA PRO A 645 -29.91 52.68 10.83
C PRO A 645 -28.40 52.69 11.05
N LEU A 646 -27.84 51.53 11.41
CA LEU A 646 -26.40 51.39 11.68
C LEU A 646 -25.50 52.04 10.60
N PRO A 647 -25.80 51.96 9.29
CA PRO A 647 -24.98 52.64 8.28
C PRO A 647 -24.88 54.16 8.47
N LYS A 648 -25.95 54.83 8.92
CA LYS A 648 -25.91 56.28 9.20
C LYS A 648 -25.00 56.60 10.37
N ILE A 649 -24.98 55.73 11.40
CA ILE A 649 -24.10 55.86 12.56
C ILE A 649 -22.64 55.64 12.14
N LEU A 650 -22.37 54.58 11.36
CA LEU A 650 -21.01 54.25 10.91
C LEU A 650 -20.43 55.29 9.95
N ALA A 651 -21.26 55.95 9.15
CA ALA A 651 -20.85 57.02 8.24
C ALA A 651 -20.72 58.39 8.92
N GLY A 652 -20.91 58.49 10.24
CA GLY A 652 -20.88 59.76 10.97
C GLY A 652 -22.02 60.72 10.60
N HIS A 653 -23.06 60.24 9.93
CA HIS A 653 -24.21 61.05 9.49
C HIS A 653 -25.30 61.19 10.56
N TYR A 654 -24.96 60.89 11.81
CA TYR A 654 -25.83 61.08 12.97
C TYR A 654 -24.98 61.48 14.18
N GLU A 655 -25.14 62.72 14.64
CA GLU A 655 -24.48 63.23 15.83
C GLU A 655 -25.34 62.89 17.05
N PHE A 656 -24.76 62.12 17.98
CA PHE A 656 -25.34 61.92 19.30
C PHE A 656 -24.92 63.08 20.20
N ASP A 657 -25.82 63.60 21.03
CA ASP A 657 -25.47 64.58 22.06
C ASP A 657 -24.61 63.90 23.14
N LEU A 658 -23.27 64.04 23.00
CA LEU A 658 -22.25 63.43 23.85
C LEU A 658 -22.15 64.04 25.26
N GLU A 659 -22.78 65.19 25.49
CA GLU A 659 -22.75 65.90 26.78
C GLU A 659 -23.94 65.55 27.69
N SER A 660 -24.90 64.80 27.16
CA SER A 660 -26.06 64.31 27.90
C SER A 660 -25.71 63.23 28.93
N GLU A 661 -26.14 63.36 30.19
CA GLU A 661 -26.04 62.27 31.18
C GLU A 661 -27.01 61.09 30.91
N LYS A 662 -27.89 61.23 29.90
CA LYS A 662 -28.91 60.23 29.55
C LYS A 662 -28.30 58.90 29.11
N GLN A 663 -28.98 57.80 29.44
CA GLN A 663 -28.55 56.46 29.06
C GLN A 663 -29.03 56.11 27.66
N ILE A 664 -28.11 55.69 26.79
CA ILE A 664 -28.42 55.26 25.42
C ILE A 664 -28.48 53.74 25.35
N VAL A 665 -29.59 53.19 24.85
CA VAL A 665 -29.77 51.75 24.64
C VAL A 665 -29.88 51.46 23.15
N PHE A 666 -28.89 50.77 22.58
CA PHE A 666 -28.95 50.35 21.18
C PHE A 666 -29.70 49.04 21.01
N VAL A 667 -30.62 49.04 20.05
CA VAL A 667 -31.50 47.92 19.75
C VAL A 667 -31.32 47.50 18.29
N CYS A 668 -31.22 46.19 18.07
CA CYS A 668 -31.28 45.63 16.72
C CYS A 668 -31.93 44.26 16.76
N ARG A 669 -31.90 43.51 15.64
CA ARG A 669 -32.57 42.20 15.59
C ARG A 669 -32.03 41.19 16.61
N SER A 670 -30.70 41.05 16.73
CA SER A 670 -30.05 39.99 17.52
C SER A 670 -28.96 40.49 18.49
N GLY A 671 -28.81 41.81 18.65
CA GLY A 671 -27.77 42.46 19.46
C GLY A 671 -26.45 42.75 18.71
N ARG A 672 -26.19 42.14 17.54
CA ARG A 672 -24.91 42.30 16.81
C ARG A 672 -24.66 43.72 16.28
N ARG A 673 -25.67 44.31 15.61
CA ARG A 673 -25.58 45.69 15.08
C ARG A 673 -25.50 46.70 16.22
N SER A 674 -26.28 46.50 17.28
CA SER A 674 -26.22 47.31 18.50
C SER A 674 -24.83 47.35 19.11
N ARG A 675 -24.16 46.20 19.19
CA ARG A 675 -22.79 46.11 19.73
C ARG A 675 -21.79 46.90 18.90
N ARG A 676 -21.98 46.97 17.58
CA ARG A 676 -21.13 47.79 16.69
C ARG A 676 -21.40 49.28 16.85
N ALA A 677 -22.66 49.70 16.88
CA ALA A 677 -23.02 51.09 17.18
C ALA A 677 -22.46 51.53 18.54
N ALA A 678 -22.63 50.70 19.57
CA ALA A 678 -22.10 50.96 20.91
C ALA A 678 -20.57 51.13 20.91
N ARG A 679 -19.82 50.23 20.24
CA ARG A 679 -18.36 50.34 20.16
C ARG A 679 -17.87 51.63 19.51
N LEU A 680 -18.59 52.13 18.50
CA LEU A 680 -18.20 53.36 17.82
C LEU A 680 -18.32 54.59 18.75
N LEU A 681 -19.30 54.59 19.66
CA LEU A 681 -19.66 55.76 20.47
C LEU A 681 -19.12 55.72 21.90
N MET A 682 -18.61 54.58 22.37
CA MET A 682 -18.08 54.42 23.73
C MET A 682 -16.86 55.29 24.05
N ASN A 683 -16.13 55.77 23.05
CA ASN A 683 -15.01 56.69 23.27
C ASN A 683 -15.47 58.13 23.60
N GLY A 684 -16.75 58.46 23.36
CA GLY A 684 -17.34 59.78 23.63
C GLY A 684 -18.48 59.79 24.64
N HIS A 685 -19.01 58.62 25.03
CA HIS A 685 -20.19 58.49 25.88
C HIS A 685 -20.05 57.35 26.89
N LYS A 686 -20.23 57.63 28.18
CA LYS A 686 -20.01 56.66 29.28
C LYS A 686 -21.21 55.78 29.61
N ASN A 687 -22.42 56.15 29.16
CA ASN A 687 -23.69 55.53 29.56
C ASN A 687 -24.38 54.77 28.41
N ILE A 688 -23.64 53.87 27.72
CA ILE A 688 -24.18 53.07 26.60
C ILE A 688 -24.49 51.64 27.05
N ARG A 689 -25.69 51.17 26.75
CA ARG A 689 -26.14 49.79 26.92
C ARG A 689 -26.65 49.20 25.60
N ILE A 690 -26.74 47.89 25.51
CA ILE A 690 -27.40 47.20 24.40
C ILE A 690 -28.50 46.27 24.91
N LEU A 691 -29.57 46.11 24.15
CA LEU A 691 -30.58 45.11 24.46
C LEU A 691 -30.01 43.70 24.21
N SER A 692 -29.90 42.91 25.28
CA SER A 692 -29.43 41.52 25.20
C SER A 692 -30.37 40.68 24.35
N GLY A 693 -29.84 40.02 23.32
CA GLY A 693 -30.62 39.24 22.36
C GLY A 693 -31.45 40.07 21.35
N GLY A 694 -31.46 41.40 21.45
CA GLY A 694 -32.17 42.30 20.54
C GLY A 694 -33.69 42.08 20.50
N MET A 695 -34.31 42.46 19.38
CA MET A 695 -35.76 42.33 19.18
C MET A 695 -36.26 40.88 19.17
N LEU A 696 -35.40 39.89 18.89
CA LEU A 696 -35.78 38.48 19.04
C LEU A 696 -36.05 38.11 20.51
N ALA A 697 -35.29 38.68 21.45
CA ALA A 697 -35.55 38.49 22.88
C ALA A 697 -36.79 39.28 23.32
N TRP A 698 -36.96 40.49 22.79
CA TRP A 698 -38.16 41.31 23.03
C TRP A 698 -39.45 40.61 22.60
N GLU A 699 -39.45 40.02 21.40
CA GLU A 699 -40.58 39.25 20.85
C GLU A 699 -40.83 37.97 21.66
N LYS A 700 -39.76 37.26 22.05
CA LYS A 700 -39.88 36.04 22.87
C LYS A 700 -40.53 36.30 24.24
N GLU A 701 -40.37 37.50 24.78
CA GLU A 701 -41.00 37.93 26.04
C GLU A 701 -42.42 38.49 25.86
N GLY A 702 -42.97 38.50 24.64
CA GLY A 702 -44.33 38.94 24.35
C GLY A 702 -44.51 40.46 24.35
N LEU A 703 -43.42 41.23 24.27
CA LEU A 703 -43.44 42.69 24.43
C LEU A 703 -43.68 43.45 23.12
N LEU A 704 -44.02 42.76 22.02
CA LEU A 704 -44.36 43.42 20.74
C LEU A 704 -45.71 44.16 20.78
N GLU A 705 -46.63 43.76 21.65
CA GLU A 705 -47.96 44.37 21.81
C GLU A 705 -48.00 45.43 22.92
N ALA A 706 -46.86 45.67 23.57
CA ALA A 706 -46.73 46.63 24.66
C ALA A 706 -46.67 48.06 24.09
N ILE A 707 -47.80 48.57 23.61
CA ILE A 707 -48.00 49.94 23.16
C ILE A 707 -49.02 50.56 24.13
N ASP A 708 -48.76 51.76 24.63
CA ASP A 708 -49.81 52.58 25.28
C ASP A 708 -50.70 53.23 24.22
#